data_AF-A0A8I1N820-F1
#
_entry.id   AF-A0A8I1N820-F1
#
_cell.length_a   1.000
_cell.length_b   1.000
_cell.length_c   1.000
_cell.angle_alpha   90.00
_cell.angle_beta   90.00
_cell.angle_gamma   90.00
#
_symmetry.space_group_name_H-M   'P 1'
#
loop_
_entity.id
_entity.type
_entity.pdbx_description
1 polymer ?
#
loop_
_entity_poly.entity_id
_entity_poly.type
_entity_poly.pdbx_seq_one_letter_code
_entity_poly.pdbx_strand_id
1 'polypeptide(L)'
;MHKIPRRILIGLGVLLLLVVLAGLIAYELLSSALEAKYIAQAAQKMTWQIRPGPSDRIRYPGQGPYDVRLGYSKLPHYLTQLDKAGWKIDQQARISIQMARASDLGLFLPYHEKDQAGLSLLDSDGKPLYQALHPTRVYHRFEDIPKVLVDSLLYIENRELLTEQFPTRNPAVEWDRLAQALMEKGISLIDTHRNVPGGSTLPTQIEKYRHSSEGLTSDMSEKLRQMATASLRAYLDGPNTLPMRKKTVMAYLNTVPLAAAPRFGEVNGIADGLWAWYGLDFGEINAILEKKTRVGETAYASALKHVLSLIIAERRPSYYLAANRKALDALTDDHLDLLANAQVISRELADRAKRVKLRSTHERVDPPAPRFVDQKATNAQRIRVAQMLGEPRLYDLDRLDLQVDTTINQPAQKIVSRYLQNLAHPEAAAASGLIGFRLLKPDNAFDQVIYSFTLYEKTPSGNVLRVQADNLNQPFDINSQARLDLGSTAKLRTLVTYLQIISQTYDTYRTLDAATLKQKAQPQRDVLAQWVAATLLSQPDIKRDALLEAAMGRQYSAAREMFFTGGGLHDFVNFDAKDNSRVMDVWEATKNSVNLVYIRIMRDIVRHYASASPGAAARILDDASNPMRQTYLMRFVDQEGRLFIRRFYQNHKSQTPVQMAEDVYARVRANPRRFTSAYRYLEPQAGFDAYVTALHANVPASASLSPKTLKSLYETHAPDAYNLADRGYVTQIHPLELWVVKALRSAPGTDLKTLDDQGADARREVYNWLFKTSRKNAQDIRIQSLLEVEAFDGLLRDWKRLGYPFDNITPSYATAIGASGDRPAALAELMGILVNDGVRAPTVSLTGMHFAAHTPYDTRLSRKPAPGERLLPVEVAQTVRRALAKVVEGGTAGRLAGALKDPAGQPITLGGKTGTGDHRFETYGKGGQLIDSRVVSRSATFVFYMGDRYFGTLTAVVEGEQAGRFGFTSSLTAQMLKTLLPQLQPHLYPEPPTPPSASAKPTPEPAAAPAPVPAPTPARPRAPVKETPDGSTSQADPTVKQPVNQGGFPEDLEPNVVLPVPVTPPASRAPAVPSP
;
A
#
# COMPACT_ATOMS: atom_id res chain seq x y z
N MET A 1 -42.80 94.66 -9.13
CA MET A 1 -42.76 93.18 -9.12
C MET A 1 -42.71 92.66 -10.56
N HIS A 2 -41.51 92.45 -11.11
CA HIS A 2 -41.38 91.80 -12.41
C HIS A 2 -41.68 90.31 -12.26
N LYS A 3 -42.76 89.85 -12.92
CA LYS A 3 -43.12 88.43 -12.95
C LYS A 3 -42.02 87.68 -13.70
N ILE A 4 -41.20 86.94 -12.97
CA ILE A 4 -40.22 86.02 -13.54
C ILE A 4 -40.98 85.12 -14.53
N PRO A 5 -40.59 85.06 -15.82
CA PRO A 5 -41.32 84.30 -16.81
C PRO A 5 -41.36 82.82 -16.40
N ARG A 6 -42.52 82.19 -16.49
CA ARG A 6 -42.77 80.77 -16.13
C ARG A 6 -41.69 79.83 -16.70
N ARG A 7 -41.13 80.14 -17.87
CA ARG A 7 -40.04 79.38 -18.51
C ARG A 7 -38.72 79.41 -17.72
N ILE A 8 -38.37 80.52 -17.05
CA ILE A 8 -37.19 80.62 -16.18
C ILE A 8 -37.42 79.86 -14.87
N LEU A 9 -38.63 79.95 -14.29
CA LEU A 9 -39.00 79.17 -13.09
C LEU A 9 -38.99 77.65 -13.37
N ILE A 10 -39.48 77.22 -14.54
CA ILE A 10 -39.40 75.82 -14.99
C ILE A 10 -37.94 75.42 -15.23
N GLY A 11 -37.15 76.26 -15.91
CA GLY A 11 -35.72 76.01 -16.13
C GLY A 11 -34.90 75.90 -14.84
N LEU A 12 -35.18 76.76 -13.85
CA LEU A 12 -34.53 76.73 -12.54
C LEU A 12 -34.98 75.52 -11.71
N GLY A 13 -36.25 75.11 -11.83
CA GLY A 13 -36.77 73.88 -11.23
C GLY A 13 -36.13 72.61 -11.82
N VAL A 14 -35.95 72.57 -13.14
CA VAL A 14 -35.24 71.48 -13.84
C VAL A 14 -33.76 71.45 -13.44
N LEU A 15 -33.10 72.61 -13.34
CA LEU A 15 -31.72 72.70 -12.89
C LEU A 15 -31.56 72.21 -11.45
N LEU A 16 -32.44 72.64 -10.53
CA LEU A 16 -32.44 72.18 -9.15
C LEU A 16 -32.67 70.66 -9.07
N LEU A 17 -33.60 70.12 -9.86
CA LEU A 17 -33.85 68.69 -9.95
C LEU A 17 -32.61 67.93 -10.44
N LEU A 18 -31.92 68.44 -11.46
CA LEU A 18 -30.69 67.85 -11.98
C LEU A 18 -29.55 67.90 -10.94
N VAL A 19 -29.43 68.99 -10.18
CA VAL A 19 -28.43 69.11 -9.10
C VAL A 19 -28.74 68.16 -7.95
N VAL A 20 -30.01 68.04 -7.54
CA VAL A 20 -30.43 67.09 -6.50
C VAL A 20 -30.22 65.65 -6.97
N LEU A 21 -30.57 65.34 -8.23
CA LEU A 21 -30.35 64.02 -8.80
C LEU A 21 -28.85 63.69 -8.91
N ALA A 22 -28.03 64.65 -9.34
CA ALA A 22 -26.58 64.50 -9.37
C ALA A 22 -26.00 64.32 -7.95
N GLY A 23 -26.53 65.03 -6.95
CA GLY A 23 -26.14 64.88 -5.54
C GLY A 23 -26.52 63.52 -4.97
N LEU A 24 -27.71 63.00 -5.30
CA LEU A 24 -28.15 61.65 -4.91
C LEU A 24 -27.31 60.56 -5.59
N ILE A 25 -26.99 60.74 -6.88
CA ILE A 25 -26.08 59.83 -7.60
C ILE A 25 -24.69 59.88 -6.97
N ALA A 26 -24.14 61.05 -6.68
CA ALA A 26 -22.84 61.18 -6.03
C ALA A 26 -22.82 60.55 -4.63
N TYR A 27 -23.89 60.74 -3.84
CA TYR A 27 -24.02 60.09 -2.54
C TYR A 27 -24.09 58.57 -2.65
N GLU A 28 -24.83 58.03 -3.63
CA GLU A 28 -24.89 56.58 -3.87
C GLU A 28 -23.54 56.03 -4.35
N LEU A 29 -22.82 56.73 -5.22
CA LEU A 29 -21.48 56.34 -5.69
C LEU A 29 -20.45 56.29 -4.56
N LEU A 30 -20.60 57.10 -3.51
CA LEU A 30 -19.70 57.13 -2.35
C LEU A 30 -20.11 56.15 -1.24
N SER A 31 -21.42 56.01 -0.99
CA SER A 31 -21.94 55.25 0.16
C SER A 31 -22.48 53.86 -0.19
N SER A 32 -22.83 53.59 -1.45
CA SER A 32 -23.56 52.38 -1.89
C SER A 32 -24.82 52.10 -1.05
N ALA A 33 -25.53 53.12 -0.55
CA ALA A 33 -26.61 52.93 0.42
C ALA A 33 -27.82 52.15 -0.15
N LEU A 34 -28.26 52.47 -1.37
CA LEU A 34 -29.33 51.76 -2.05
C LEU A 34 -28.87 50.38 -2.52
N GLU A 35 -27.69 50.32 -3.12
CA GLU A 35 -27.01 49.09 -3.54
C GLU A 35 -26.92 48.09 -2.37
N ALA A 36 -26.41 48.53 -1.21
CA ALA A 36 -26.28 47.73 0.00
C ALA A 36 -27.61 47.14 0.46
N LYS A 37 -28.69 47.91 0.41
CA LYS A 37 -30.02 47.44 0.79
C LYS A 37 -30.50 46.30 -0.12
N TYR A 38 -30.40 46.46 -1.43
CA TYR A 38 -30.90 45.45 -2.37
C TYR A 38 -29.99 44.22 -2.48
N ILE A 39 -28.68 44.41 -2.53
CA ILE A 39 -27.71 43.31 -2.59
C ILE A 39 -27.73 42.51 -1.29
N ALA A 40 -27.78 43.15 -0.11
CA ALA A 40 -27.91 42.42 1.16
C ALA A 40 -29.20 41.60 1.22
N GLN A 41 -30.34 42.17 0.80
CA GLN A 41 -31.60 41.43 0.73
C GLN A 41 -31.56 40.25 -0.25
N ALA A 42 -30.82 40.36 -1.35
CA ALA A 42 -30.61 39.26 -2.28
C ALA A 42 -29.70 38.19 -1.68
N ALA A 43 -28.54 38.59 -1.13
CA ALA A 43 -27.54 37.71 -0.53
C ALA A 43 -28.10 36.91 0.66
N GLN A 44 -28.93 37.54 1.53
CA GLN A 44 -29.59 36.86 2.65
C GLN A 44 -30.56 35.74 2.24
N LYS A 45 -31.07 35.77 1.00
CA LYS A 45 -31.91 34.69 0.45
C LYS A 45 -31.07 33.57 -0.18
N MET A 46 -29.78 33.78 -0.40
CA MET A 46 -28.84 32.81 -0.95
C MET A 46 -28.25 31.98 0.18
N THR A 47 -29.03 31.00 0.65
CA THR A 47 -28.66 30.11 1.78
C THR A 47 -28.55 28.65 1.33
N TRP A 48 -28.06 27.79 2.23
CA TRP A 48 -28.05 26.34 2.08
C TRP A 48 -28.35 25.64 3.41
N GLN A 49 -28.85 24.41 3.33
CA GLN A 49 -29.11 23.58 4.50
C GLN A 49 -28.72 22.12 4.21
N ILE A 50 -28.16 21.45 5.21
CA ILE A 50 -27.88 20.01 5.12
C ILE A 50 -29.20 19.25 5.25
N ARG A 51 -29.49 18.36 4.31
CA ARG A 51 -30.69 17.51 4.32
C ARG A 51 -30.31 16.04 4.14
N PRO A 52 -31.10 15.09 4.65
CA PRO A 52 -30.87 13.66 4.41
C PRO A 52 -30.93 13.30 2.92
N GLY A 53 -30.04 12.39 2.52
CA GLY A 53 -29.91 11.86 1.17
C GLY A 53 -29.23 12.82 0.18
N PRO A 54 -29.07 12.38 -1.09
CA PRO A 54 -28.49 13.21 -2.14
C PRO A 54 -29.32 14.48 -2.41
N SER A 55 -28.65 15.47 -2.97
CA SER A 55 -29.17 16.77 -3.36
C SER A 55 -29.27 16.85 -4.89
N ASP A 56 -30.45 17.19 -5.39
CA ASP A 56 -30.72 17.48 -6.80
C ASP A 56 -30.39 18.93 -7.19
N ARG A 57 -30.09 19.77 -6.19
CA ARG A 57 -29.95 21.23 -6.35
C ARG A 57 -28.55 21.76 -6.11
N ILE A 58 -27.62 20.92 -5.66
CA ILE A 58 -26.22 21.31 -5.55
C ILE A 58 -25.68 21.76 -6.92
N ARG A 59 -24.83 22.80 -6.90
CA ARG A 59 -24.13 23.32 -8.08
C ARG A 59 -22.66 23.29 -7.73
N TYR A 60 -21.86 22.51 -8.44
CA TYR A 60 -20.43 22.40 -8.15
C TYR A 60 -19.66 23.50 -8.89
N PRO A 61 -18.56 24.03 -8.31
CA PRO A 61 -17.80 25.12 -8.90
C PRO A 61 -16.98 24.65 -10.12
N GLY A 62 -16.46 25.64 -10.87
CA GLY A 62 -15.60 25.43 -12.04
C GLY A 62 -14.16 25.04 -11.68
N GLN A 63 -13.22 25.28 -12.59
CA GLN A 63 -11.80 24.87 -12.45
C GLN A 63 -10.92 25.93 -11.74
N GLY A 64 -11.49 26.67 -10.79
CA GLY A 64 -10.75 27.65 -10.01
C GLY A 64 -9.67 26.98 -9.13
N PRO A 65 -8.48 27.59 -8.94
CA PRO A 65 -7.42 27.00 -8.13
C PRO A 65 -7.85 26.64 -6.70
N TYR A 66 -8.71 27.44 -6.07
CA TYR A 66 -9.26 27.14 -4.74
C TYR A 66 -10.20 25.94 -4.78
N ASP A 67 -11.12 25.93 -5.74
CA ASP A 67 -12.15 24.89 -5.87
C ASP A 67 -11.55 23.52 -6.22
N VAL A 68 -10.55 23.50 -7.09
CA VAL A 68 -9.82 22.28 -7.47
C VAL A 68 -8.99 21.76 -6.30
N ARG A 69 -8.29 22.66 -5.60
CA ARG A 69 -7.42 22.33 -4.46
C ARG A 69 -8.19 21.73 -3.30
N LEU A 70 -9.32 22.33 -2.92
CA LEU A 70 -10.17 21.83 -1.84
C LEU A 70 -11.05 20.64 -2.28
N GLY A 71 -11.05 20.32 -3.57
CA GLY A 71 -11.78 19.17 -4.13
C GLY A 71 -13.24 19.45 -4.48
N TYR A 72 -13.72 20.68 -4.37
CA TYR A 72 -15.12 21.04 -4.64
C TYR A 72 -15.50 20.79 -6.10
N SER A 73 -14.62 21.13 -7.05
CA SER A 73 -14.83 20.88 -8.48
C SER A 73 -14.81 19.39 -8.82
N LYS A 74 -14.06 18.60 -8.05
CA LYS A 74 -13.87 17.16 -8.26
C LYS A 74 -14.90 16.31 -7.51
N LEU A 75 -15.69 16.91 -6.61
CA LEU A 75 -16.64 16.22 -5.75
C LEU A 75 -17.62 15.31 -6.52
N PRO A 76 -18.20 15.69 -7.68
CA PRO A 76 -19.05 14.78 -8.46
C PRO A 76 -18.35 13.49 -8.88
N HIS A 77 -17.08 13.59 -9.25
CA HIS A 77 -16.25 12.45 -9.63
C HIS A 77 -15.99 11.54 -8.42
N TYR A 78 -15.61 12.14 -7.28
CA TYR A 78 -15.42 11.40 -6.03
C TYR A 78 -16.68 10.66 -5.59
N LEU A 79 -17.84 11.33 -5.59
CA LEU A 79 -19.12 10.72 -5.20
C LEU A 79 -19.48 9.54 -6.12
N THR A 80 -19.19 9.64 -7.42
CA THR A 80 -19.42 8.54 -8.38
C THR A 80 -18.50 7.35 -8.10
N GLN A 81 -17.22 7.59 -7.79
CA GLN A 81 -16.28 6.53 -7.43
C GLN A 81 -16.65 5.87 -6.11
N LEU A 82 -17.02 6.67 -5.10
CA LEU A 82 -17.42 6.19 -3.79
C LEU A 82 -18.71 5.35 -3.86
N ASP A 83 -19.69 5.75 -4.66
CA ASP A 83 -20.91 4.95 -4.88
C ASP A 83 -20.59 3.57 -5.47
N LYS A 84 -19.71 3.51 -6.48
CA LYS A 84 -19.18 2.25 -7.05
C LYS A 84 -18.41 1.42 -6.02
N ALA A 85 -17.71 2.07 -5.10
CA ALA A 85 -16.99 1.43 -4.01
C ALA A 85 -17.88 1.06 -2.81
N GLY A 86 -19.21 1.17 -2.93
CA GLY A 86 -20.17 0.75 -1.91
C GLY A 86 -20.41 1.78 -0.80
N TRP A 87 -20.23 3.07 -1.08
CA TRP A 87 -20.61 4.16 -0.17
C TRP A 87 -21.98 4.75 -0.54
N LYS A 88 -22.65 5.37 0.43
CA LYS A 88 -23.90 6.10 0.23
C LYS A 88 -23.80 7.50 0.81
N ILE A 89 -24.54 8.43 0.22
CA ILE A 89 -24.71 9.79 0.75
C ILE A 89 -25.78 9.74 1.83
N ASP A 90 -25.41 10.03 3.08
CA ASP A 90 -26.36 10.10 4.19
C ASP A 90 -27.00 11.49 4.28
N GLN A 91 -26.20 12.53 4.06
CA GLN A 91 -26.64 13.92 4.10
C GLN A 91 -25.88 14.75 3.06
N GLN A 92 -26.56 15.70 2.43
CA GLN A 92 -25.95 16.62 1.47
C GLN A 92 -26.58 18.01 1.54
N ALA A 93 -25.77 19.04 1.26
CA ALA A 93 -26.20 20.41 1.17
C ALA A 93 -27.23 20.62 0.04
N ARG A 94 -28.32 21.31 0.37
CA ARG A 94 -29.33 21.79 -0.57
C ARG A 94 -29.34 23.32 -0.56
N ILE A 95 -28.93 23.91 -1.68
CA ILE A 95 -28.92 25.36 -1.86
C ILE A 95 -30.32 25.90 -2.17
N SER A 96 -30.60 27.12 -1.71
CA SER A 96 -31.82 27.89 -1.97
C SER A 96 -32.05 28.15 -3.47
N ILE A 97 -33.27 28.55 -3.86
CA ILE A 97 -33.61 28.79 -5.29
C ILE A 97 -32.82 29.98 -5.81
N GLN A 98 -32.67 30.99 -4.96
CA GLN A 98 -31.96 32.23 -5.25
C GLN A 98 -30.47 31.98 -5.46
N MET A 99 -29.85 31.13 -4.63
CA MET A 99 -28.45 30.74 -4.79
C MET A 99 -28.23 29.90 -6.07
N ALA A 100 -29.14 28.98 -6.38
CA ALA A 100 -29.08 28.22 -7.64
C ALA A 100 -29.18 29.14 -8.86
N ARG A 101 -30.11 30.10 -8.86
CA ARG A 101 -30.24 31.09 -9.95
C ARG A 101 -28.99 31.95 -10.12
N ALA A 102 -28.34 32.35 -9.02
CA ALA A 102 -27.08 33.09 -9.10
C ALA A 102 -25.98 32.27 -9.80
N SER A 103 -25.88 30.99 -9.48
CA SER A 103 -24.97 30.05 -10.17
C SER A 103 -25.34 29.85 -11.64
N ASP A 104 -26.63 29.68 -11.94
CA ASP A 104 -27.12 29.51 -13.31
C ASP A 104 -26.89 30.77 -14.18
N LEU A 105 -26.77 31.96 -13.57
CA LEU A 105 -26.33 33.22 -14.20
C LEU A 105 -24.80 33.33 -14.34
N GLY A 106 -24.05 32.30 -13.93
CA GLY A 106 -22.60 32.24 -14.04
C GLY A 106 -21.82 32.85 -12.87
N LEU A 107 -22.48 33.31 -11.80
CA LEU A 107 -21.79 33.82 -10.61
C LEU A 107 -21.24 32.67 -9.75
N PHE A 108 -20.17 32.94 -9.00
CA PHE A 108 -19.71 31.98 -7.99
C PHE A 108 -20.68 31.98 -6.79
N LEU A 109 -20.80 30.86 -6.09
CA LEU A 109 -21.73 30.76 -4.96
C LEU A 109 -21.27 31.68 -3.82
N PRO A 110 -22.12 32.60 -3.32
CA PRO A 110 -21.72 33.48 -2.24
C PRO A 110 -21.91 32.78 -0.88
N TYR A 111 -20.80 32.46 -0.22
CA TYR A 111 -20.77 31.93 1.15
C TYR A 111 -19.50 32.41 1.87
N HIS A 112 -19.42 32.16 3.19
CA HIS A 112 -18.21 32.40 3.98
C HIS A 112 -17.16 31.33 3.65
N GLU A 113 -16.17 31.71 2.86
CA GLU A 113 -15.13 30.80 2.41
C GLU A 113 -14.09 30.50 3.48
N LYS A 114 -13.51 29.30 3.39
CA LYS A 114 -12.42 28.88 4.27
C LYS A 114 -11.11 29.43 3.76
N ASP A 115 -10.36 30.11 4.63
CA ASP A 115 -8.97 30.48 4.34
C ASP A 115 -8.00 29.31 4.53
N GLN A 116 -8.39 28.31 5.33
CA GLN A 116 -7.60 27.13 5.66
C GLN A 116 -8.50 25.89 5.69
N ALA A 117 -8.10 24.83 4.99
CA ALA A 117 -8.74 23.53 5.02
C ALA A 117 -7.73 22.43 4.63
N GLY A 118 -8.12 21.17 4.74
CA GLY A 118 -7.30 20.05 4.32
C GLY A 118 -7.79 18.72 4.90
N LEU A 119 -6.95 17.69 4.79
CA LEU A 119 -7.31 16.34 5.18
C LEU A 119 -7.23 16.15 6.70
N SER A 120 -8.31 15.65 7.30
CA SER A 120 -8.32 15.17 8.68
C SER A 120 -8.70 13.69 8.73
N LEU A 121 -7.89 12.87 9.40
CA LEU A 121 -8.22 11.47 9.71
C LEU A 121 -8.55 11.37 11.20
N LEU A 122 -9.70 10.78 11.52
CA LEU A 122 -10.10 10.49 12.90
C LEU A 122 -9.92 9.01 13.23
N ASP A 123 -9.58 8.72 14.48
CA ASP A 123 -9.50 7.36 15.02
C ASP A 123 -10.88 6.80 15.36
N SER A 124 -10.94 5.57 15.89
CA SER A 124 -12.19 4.89 16.24
C SER A 124 -13.03 5.60 17.31
N ASP A 125 -12.42 6.50 18.10
CA ASP A 125 -13.06 7.26 19.17
C ASP A 125 -13.36 8.71 18.73
N GLY A 126 -13.15 9.04 17.45
CA GLY A 126 -13.36 10.38 16.88
C GLY A 126 -12.24 11.37 17.20
N LYS A 127 -11.09 10.92 17.69
CA LYS A 127 -9.93 11.79 17.98
C LYS A 127 -9.03 11.96 16.76
N PRO A 128 -8.32 13.09 16.61
CA PRO A 128 -7.39 13.29 15.49
C PRO A 128 -6.28 12.21 15.44
N LEU A 129 -6.27 11.45 14.36
CA LEU A 129 -5.19 10.53 13.99
C LEU A 129 -4.13 11.22 13.13
N TYR A 130 -4.58 12.10 12.22
CA TYR A 130 -3.73 12.89 11.33
C TYR A 130 -4.47 14.14 10.88
N GLN A 131 -3.73 15.21 10.66
CA GLN A 131 -4.25 16.46 10.14
C GLN A 131 -3.21 17.11 9.23
N ALA A 132 -3.64 17.47 8.02
CA ALA A 132 -2.94 18.34 7.10
C ALA A 132 -3.82 19.55 6.82
N LEU A 133 -3.30 20.75 7.03
CA LEU A 133 -4.00 22.01 6.78
C LEU A 133 -3.20 22.83 5.78
N HIS A 134 -3.91 23.45 4.84
CA HIS A 134 -3.34 24.30 3.80
C HIS A 134 -4.16 25.59 3.65
N PRO A 135 -3.52 26.77 3.71
CA PRO A 135 -2.13 27.03 4.09
C PRO A 135 -1.79 26.50 5.49
N THR A 136 -0.52 26.21 5.76
CA THR A 136 -0.10 25.64 7.05
C THR A 136 -0.21 26.67 8.17
N ARG A 137 0.01 27.95 7.86
CA ARG A 137 -0.02 29.07 8.79
C ARG A 137 -0.99 30.14 8.31
N VAL A 138 -1.85 30.63 9.20
CA VAL A 138 -2.85 31.66 8.92
C VAL A 138 -3.06 32.57 10.12
N TYR A 139 -3.58 33.77 9.88
CA TYR A 139 -4.22 34.59 10.91
C TYR A 139 -5.65 34.09 11.14
N HIS A 140 -6.03 33.89 12.40
CA HIS A 140 -7.37 33.44 12.77
C HIS A 140 -8.33 34.60 13.04
N ARG A 141 -7.81 35.76 13.45
CA ARG A 141 -8.58 36.98 13.69
C ARG A 141 -7.89 38.18 13.04
N PHE A 142 -8.68 39.18 12.69
CA PHE A 142 -8.16 40.41 12.08
C PHE A 142 -7.24 41.17 13.04
N GLU A 143 -7.54 41.13 14.35
CA GLU A 143 -6.79 41.81 15.39
C GLU A 143 -5.38 41.22 15.62
N ASP A 144 -5.14 39.99 15.15
CA ASP A 144 -3.84 39.32 15.24
C ASP A 144 -2.86 39.83 14.15
N ILE A 145 -3.33 40.67 13.22
CA ILE A 145 -2.50 41.22 12.14
C ILE A 145 -1.83 42.51 12.63
N PRO A 146 -0.49 42.61 12.63
CA PRO A 146 0.19 43.85 12.98
C PRO A 146 -0.29 45.02 12.13
N LYS A 147 -0.66 46.14 12.77
CA LYS A 147 -1.26 47.31 12.11
C LYS A 147 -0.44 47.84 10.92
N VAL A 148 0.88 47.84 11.03
CA VAL A 148 1.78 48.27 9.95
C VAL A 148 1.60 47.46 8.67
N LEU A 149 1.25 46.17 8.78
CA LEU A 149 1.01 45.29 7.63
C LEU A 149 -0.33 45.61 6.96
N VAL A 150 -1.37 45.84 7.76
CA VAL A 150 -2.68 46.28 7.26
C VAL A 150 -2.53 47.60 6.51
N ASP A 151 -1.92 48.60 7.15
CA ASP A 151 -1.76 49.94 6.55
C ASP A 151 -0.91 49.90 5.27
N SER A 152 0.18 49.10 5.28
CA SER A 152 1.03 48.92 4.09
C SER A 152 0.29 48.23 2.94
N LEU A 153 -0.43 47.14 3.22
CA LEU A 153 -1.22 46.43 2.22
C LEU A 153 -2.30 47.33 1.60
N LEU A 154 -3.06 48.03 2.43
CA LEU A 154 -4.12 48.92 1.95
C LEU A 154 -3.54 50.07 1.14
N TYR A 155 -2.41 50.65 1.55
CA TYR A 155 -1.78 51.71 0.79
C TYR A 155 -1.37 51.27 -0.64
N ILE A 156 -0.87 50.04 -0.77
CA ILE A 156 -0.37 49.47 -2.02
C ILE A 156 -1.52 48.97 -2.91
N GLU A 157 -2.45 48.20 -2.33
CA GLU A 157 -3.45 47.44 -3.11
C GLU A 157 -4.87 48.02 -3.00
N ASN A 158 -5.30 48.62 -1.89
CA ASN A 158 -6.68 49.10 -1.73
C ASN A 158 -6.89 50.16 -0.63
N ARG A 159 -6.63 51.44 -0.90
CA ARG A 159 -6.57 52.51 0.12
C ARG A 159 -7.88 52.72 0.89
N GLU A 160 -9.01 52.61 0.22
CA GLU A 160 -10.31 53.00 0.79
C GLU A 160 -11.07 51.84 1.45
N LEU A 161 -10.48 50.64 1.50
CA LEU A 161 -11.19 49.41 1.90
C LEU A 161 -11.69 49.48 3.35
N LEU A 162 -10.89 49.98 4.29
CA LEU A 162 -11.26 50.04 5.71
C LEU A 162 -11.77 51.43 6.16
N THR A 163 -12.13 52.31 5.23
CA THR A 163 -12.70 53.62 5.59
C THR A 163 -14.04 53.44 6.32
N GLU A 164 -14.15 53.99 7.53
CA GLU A 164 -15.31 53.87 8.41
C GLU A 164 -16.43 54.88 8.10
N GLN A 165 -16.11 55.96 7.35
CA GLN A 165 -17.04 57.04 7.01
C GLN A 165 -18.26 56.56 6.21
N PHE A 166 -18.11 55.47 5.43
CA PHE A 166 -19.19 54.85 4.66
C PHE A 166 -19.25 53.35 4.96
N PRO A 167 -19.95 52.92 6.03
CA PRO A 167 -19.99 51.52 6.45
C PRO A 167 -20.67 50.60 5.43
N THR A 168 -21.57 51.13 4.60
CA THR A 168 -22.35 50.40 3.58
C THR A 168 -21.66 50.26 2.22
N ARG A 169 -20.49 50.88 2.05
CA ARG A 169 -19.80 50.95 0.76
C ARG A 169 -19.51 49.56 0.19
N ASN A 170 -19.73 49.38 -1.11
CA ASN A 170 -19.36 48.16 -1.81
C ASN A 170 -17.82 48.10 -2.01
N PRO A 171 -17.10 47.14 -1.40
CA PRO A 171 -15.65 47.06 -1.52
C PRO A 171 -15.17 46.48 -2.86
N ALA A 172 -16.06 45.90 -3.67
CA ALA A 172 -15.71 45.33 -4.97
C ALA A 172 -15.61 46.39 -6.08
N VAL A 173 -16.22 47.56 -5.89
CA VAL A 173 -16.33 48.61 -6.93
C VAL A 173 -15.70 49.91 -6.43
N GLU A 174 -14.66 50.36 -7.12
CA GLU A 174 -14.00 51.65 -6.89
C GLU A 174 -14.10 52.51 -8.15
N TRP A 175 -14.97 53.53 -8.10
CA TRP A 175 -15.34 54.35 -9.26
C TRP A 175 -14.21 55.26 -9.74
N ASP A 176 -13.37 55.73 -8.82
CA ASP A 176 -12.14 56.48 -9.09
C ASP A 176 -11.13 55.62 -9.89
N ARG A 177 -10.91 54.37 -9.46
CA ARG A 177 -10.04 53.42 -10.17
C ARG A 177 -10.61 52.99 -11.51
N LEU A 178 -11.93 52.81 -11.60
CA LEU A 178 -12.59 52.43 -12.84
C LEU A 178 -12.55 53.57 -13.87
N ALA A 179 -12.73 54.82 -13.42
CA ALA A 179 -12.57 56.02 -14.25
C ALA A 179 -11.12 56.19 -14.73
N GLN A 180 -10.13 56.01 -13.84
CA GLN A 180 -8.71 56.08 -14.19
C GLN A 180 -8.33 54.99 -15.21
N ALA A 181 -8.74 53.74 -14.98
CA ALA A 181 -8.47 52.64 -15.90
C ALA A 181 -9.13 52.82 -17.28
N LEU A 182 -10.34 53.38 -17.35
CA LEU A 182 -11.00 53.73 -18.61
C LEU A 182 -10.27 54.85 -19.36
N MET A 183 -9.82 55.88 -18.63
CA MET A 183 -9.04 56.99 -19.20
C MET A 183 -7.70 56.50 -19.75
N GLU A 184 -6.98 55.66 -19.00
CA GLU A 184 -5.70 55.09 -19.41
C GLU A 184 -5.82 54.10 -20.57
N LYS A 185 -6.91 53.31 -20.64
CA LYS A 185 -7.21 52.43 -21.78
C LYS A 185 -7.60 53.20 -23.05
N GLY A 186 -8.22 54.36 -22.91
CA GLY A 186 -8.45 55.29 -24.02
C GLY A 186 -7.14 55.86 -24.59
N ILE A 187 -6.15 56.09 -23.72
CA ILE A 187 -4.82 56.59 -24.09
C ILE A 187 -3.94 55.48 -24.68
N SER A 188 -4.05 54.22 -24.21
CA SER A 188 -3.26 53.10 -24.74
C SER A 188 -3.63 52.67 -26.17
N LEU A 189 -4.75 53.16 -26.71
CA LEU A 189 -5.09 53.01 -28.14
C LEU A 189 -4.19 53.87 -29.06
N ILE A 190 -3.46 54.84 -28.49
CA ILE A 190 -2.56 55.77 -29.19
C ILE A 190 -1.08 55.46 -28.86
N ASP A 191 -0.81 54.86 -27.69
CA ASP A 191 0.55 54.44 -27.27
C ASP A 191 0.53 52.99 -26.74
N THR A 192 0.98 52.06 -27.58
CA THR A 192 0.95 50.61 -27.32
C THR A 192 2.00 50.11 -26.33
N HIS A 193 2.93 50.96 -25.86
CA HIS A 193 4.02 50.58 -24.94
C HIS A 193 3.76 50.97 -23.46
N ARG A 194 2.60 51.55 -23.14
CA ARG A 194 2.28 51.99 -21.78
C ARG A 194 1.63 50.88 -20.95
N ASN A 195 2.21 50.54 -19.80
CA ASN A 195 1.64 49.58 -18.85
C ASN A 195 0.36 50.13 -18.23
N VAL A 196 -0.76 49.45 -18.43
CA VAL A 196 -2.05 49.76 -17.77
C VAL A 196 -1.99 49.28 -16.31
N PRO A 197 -2.16 50.16 -15.31
CA PRO A 197 -2.27 49.79 -13.89
C PRO A 197 -3.38 48.76 -13.65
N GLY A 198 -3.10 47.79 -12.78
CA GLY A 198 -4.06 46.75 -12.38
C GLY A 198 -5.21 47.31 -11.53
N GLY A 199 -6.31 47.71 -12.17
CA GLY A 199 -7.48 48.27 -11.48
C GLY A 199 -8.46 47.23 -10.90
N SER A 200 -7.99 46.30 -10.06
CA SER A 200 -8.87 45.34 -9.35
C SER A 200 -8.73 45.48 -7.83
N THR A 201 -9.85 45.64 -7.12
CA THR A 201 -9.91 45.73 -5.65
C THR A 201 -9.54 44.40 -4.99
N LEU A 202 -9.14 44.42 -3.71
CA LEU A 202 -8.78 43.20 -2.99
C LEU A 202 -9.87 42.11 -3.05
N PRO A 203 -11.18 42.40 -2.83
CA PRO A 203 -12.24 41.41 -3.01
C PRO A 203 -12.24 40.78 -4.41
N THR A 204 -12.12 41.60 -5.46
CA THR A 204 -12.12 41.12 -6.86
C THR A 204 -10.89 40.26 -7.16
N GLN A 205 -9.73 40.61 -6.59
CA GLN A 205 -8.50 39.81 -6.72
C GLN A 205 -8.65 38.44 -6.06
N ILE A 206 -9.32 38.34 -4.91
CA ILE A 206 -9.61 37.07 -4.24
C ILE A 206 -10.47 36.18 -5.14
N GLU A 207 -11.56 36.70 -5.72
CA GLU A 207 -12.40 35.92 -6.66
C GLU A 207 -11.60 35.41 -7.87
N LYS A 208 -10.71 36.25 -8.38
CA LYS A 208 -9.83 35.94 -9.52
C LYS A 208 -8.98 34.70 -9.21
N TYR A 209 -8.16 34.72 -8.16
CA TYR A 209 -7.25 33.60 -7.90
C TYR A 209 -7.93 32.39 -7.24
N ARG A 210 -9.13 32.54 -6.64
CA ARG A 210 -9.87 31.42 -6.06
C ARG A 210 -10.67 30.65 -7.13
N HIS A 211 -11.47 31.35 -7.95
CA HIS A 211 -12.52 30.71 -8.74
C HIS A 211 -12.36 30.81 -10.26
N SER A 212 -11.55 31.75 -10.75
CA SER A 212 -11.33 31.91 -12.19
C SER A 212 -10.39 30.85 -12.72
N SER A 213 -10.54 30.46 -13.98
CA SER A 213 -9.71 29.40 -14.57
C SER A 213 -8.24 29.80 -14.52
N GLU A 214 -7.38 28.90 -14.04
CA GLU A 214 -5.93 29.16 -13.81
C GLU A 214 -5.63 30.35 -12.86
N GLY A 215 -6.65 30.92 -12.20
CA GLY A 215 -6.51 32.14 -11.41
C GLY A 215 -6.30 33.41 -12.25
N LEU A 216 -6.65 33.37 -13.53
CA LEU A 216 -6.47 34.47 -14.48
C LEU A 216 -7.81 35.04 -14.96
N THR A 217 -7.81 36.31 -15.35
CA THR A 217 -8.97 36.93 -16.02
C THR A 217 -8.77 36.81 -17.53
N SER A 218 -9.57 35.97 -18.18
CA SER A 218 -9.51 35.70 -19.61
C SER A 218 -10.22 36.78 -20.44
N ASP A 219 -11.31 37.35 -19.94
CA ASP A 219 -12.07 38.39 -20.64
C ASP A 219 -12.80 39.40 -19.71
N MET A 220 -13.44 40.39 -20.32
CA MET A 220 -14.20 41.42 -19.59
C MET A 220 -15.45 40.87 -18.90
N SER A 221 -16.05 39.80 -19.42
CA SER A 221 -17.24 39.19 -18.83
C SER A 221 -16.90 38.48 -17.50
N GLU A 222 -15.72 37.87 -17.44
CA GLU A 222 -15.16 37.24 -16.26
C GLU A 222 -14.79 38.29 -15.20
N LYS A 223 -14.22 39.43 -15.61
CA LYS A 223 -14.00 40.56 -14.69
C LYS A 223 -15.31 41.05 -14.05
N LEU A 224 -16.38 41.20 -14.84
CA LEU A 224 -17.69 41.60 -14.30
C LEU A 224 -18.27 40.55 -13.36
N ARG A 225 -18.10 39.25 -13.66
CA ARG A 225 -18.51 38.13 -12.81
C ARG A 225 -17.77 38.12 -11.47
N GLN A 226 -16.46 38.36 -11.49
CA GLN A 226 -15.63 38.51 -10.29
C GLN A 226 -16.16 39.67 -9.42
N MET A 227 -16.37 40.85 -10.02
CA MET A 227 -16.88 42.03 -9.30
C MET A 227 -18.29 41.82 -8.73
N ALA A 228 -19.20 41.22 -9.52
CA ALA A 228 -20.57 40.94 -9.09
C ALA A 228 -20.62 39.93 -7.93
N THR A 229 -19.81 38.87 -8.01
CA THR A 229 -19.70 37.87 -6.94
C THR A 229 -19.08 38.49 -5.68
N ALA A 230 -17.99 39.24 -5.82
CA ALA A 230 -17.35 39.94 -4.70
C ALA A 230 -18.32 40.92 -4.01
N SER A 231 -19.16 41.61 -4.79
CA SER A 231 -20.22 42.48 -4.27
C SER A 231 -21.23 41.70 -3.44
N LEU A 232 -21.76 40.58 -3.97
CA LEU A 232 -22.70 39.72 -3.23
C LEU A 232 -22.09 39.20 -1.93
N ARG A 233 -20.82 38.76 -1.97
CA ARG A 233 -20.10 38.25 -0.79
C ARG A 233 -19.89 39.34 0.27
N ALA A 234 -19.63 40.59 -0.15
CA ALA A 234 -19.45 41.73 0.76
C ALA A 234 -20.68 41.98 1.66
N TYR A 235 -21.88 41.67 1.17
CA TYR A 235 -23.16 41.94 1.85
C TYR A 235 -23.81 40.71 2.49
N LEU A 236 -23.12 39.56 2.60
CA LEU A 236 -23.64 38.34 3.23
C LEU A 236 -24.12 38.55 4.68
N ASP A 237 -23.37 39.36 5.45
CA ASP A 237 -23.64 39.65 6.86
C ASP A 237 -24.61 40.85 7.05
N GLY A 238 -25.12 41.43 5.95
CA GLY A 238 -26.04 42.57 5.94
C GLY A 238 -25.49 43.82 5.25
N PRO A 239 -26.21 44.96 5.32
CA PRO A 239 -25.83 46.19 4.62
C PRO A 239 -24.51 46.82 5.09
N ASN A 240 -24.09 46.58 6.34
CA ASN A 240 -22.81 47.06 6.86
C ASN A 240 -21.69 46.09 6.44
N THR A 241 -20.85 46.52 5.50
CA THR A 241 -19.79 45.69 4.93
C THR A 241 -18.50 45.74 5.74
N LEU A 242 -18.35 46.63 6.75
CA LEU A 242 -17.08 46.80 7.47
C LEU A 242 -16.52 45.50 8.10
N PRO A 243 -17.32 44.65 8.75
CA PRO A 243 -16.83 43.36 9.24
C PRO A 243 -16.31 42.45 8.12
N MET A 244 -17.01 42.41 6.99
CA MET A 244 -16.60 41.61 5.83
C MET A 244 -15.33 42.19 5.18
N ARG A 245 -15.18 43.52 5.12
CA ARG A 245 -13.97 44.19 4.61
C ARG A 245 -12.74 43.84 5.45
N LYS A 246 -12.88 43.74 6.77
CA LYS A 246 -11.81 43.22 7.67
C LYS A 246 -11.49 41.75 7.35
N LYS A 247 -12.50 40.89 7.15
CA LYS A 247 -12.30 39.50 6.72
C LYS A 247 -11.60 39.42 5.37
N THR A 248 -11.89 40.30 4.41
CA THR A 248 -11.21 40.35 3.10
C THR A 248 -9.71 40.61 3.26
N VAL A 249 -9.31 41.55 4.11
CA VAL A 249 -7.88 41.82 4.37
C VAL A 249 -7.19 40.60 4.95
N MET A 250 -7.81 39.95 5.95
CA MET A 250 -7.30 38.73 6.56
C MET A 250 -7.18 37.59 5.53
N ALA A 251 -8.25 37.35 4.75
CA ALA A 251 -8.29 36.34 3.72
C ALA A 251 -7.21 36.57 2.65
N TYR A 252 -6.99 37.80 2.22
CA TYR A 252 -5.91 38.12 1.29
C TYR A 252 -4.53 37.75 1.86
N LEU A 253 -4.23 38.19 3.08
CA LEU A 253 -2.95 37.87 3.74
C LEU A 253 -2.77 36.36 3.97
N ASN A 254 -3.88 35.64 4.19
CA ASN A 254 -3.88 34.20 4.38
C ASN A 254 -3.75 33.42 3.06
N THR A 255 -4.32 33.89 1.95
CA THR A 255 -4.49 33.03 0.75
C THR A 255 -3.84 33.53 -0.54
N VAL A 256 -3.19 34.70 -0.53
CA VAL A 256 -2.50 35.24 -1.70
C VAL A 256 -1.47 34.25 -2.28
N PRO A 257 -1.50 33.93 -3.58
CA PRO A 257 -0.58 32.96 -4.17
C PRO A 257 0.84 33.53 -4.32
N LEU A 258 1.85 32.84 -3.79
CA LEU A 258 3.26 33.27 -3.77
C LEU A 258 4.19 32.26 -4.45
N ALA A 259 3.74 31.74 -5.60
CA ALA A 259 4.42 30.73 -6.41
C ALA A 259 4.71 29.42 -5.65
N ALA A 260 5.48 28.52 -6.26
CA ALA A 260 5.89 27.27 -5.64
C ALA A 260 7.36 27.35 -5.18
N ALA A 261 7.62 26.95 -3.93
CA ALA A 261 8.96 26.94 -3.35
C ALA A 261 9.54 25.51 -3.31
N PRO A 262 10.86 25.34 -3.50
CA PRO A 262 11.51 24.04 -3.40
C PRO A 262 11.23 23.34 -2.07
N ARG A 263 10.93 22.03 -2.13
CA ARG A 263 10.61 21.16 -0.97
C ARG A 263 9.41 21.61 -0.12
N PHE A 264 8.65 22.59 -0.58
CA PHE A 264 7.42 23.07 0.06
C PHE A 264 6.20 22.82 -0.84
N GLY A 265 6.32 23.07 -2.14
CA GLY A 265 5.18 23.05 -3.08
C GLY A 265 4.58 24.44 -3.23
N GLU A 266 3.27 24.52 -3.50
CA GLU A 266 2.56 25.81 -3.63
C GLU A 266 2.56 26.58 -2.31
N VAL A 267 2.99 27.84 -2.36
CA VAL A 267 2.98 28.77 -1.24
C VAL A 267 1.78 29.69 -1.37
N ASN A 268 0.90 29.70 -0.38
CA ASN A 268 -0.24 30.60 -0.30
C ASN A 268 -0.22 31.32 1.05
N GLY A 269 -0.44 32.62 1.03
CA GLY A 269 -0.41 33.46 2.22
C GLY A 269 0.97 33.96 2.61
N ILE A 270 0.99 35.12 3.23
CA ILE A 270 2.21 35.77 3.72
C ILE A 270 2.90 34.91 4.78
N ALA A 271 2.12 34.23 5.63
CA ALA A 271 2.64 33.41 6.71
C ALA A 271 3.48 32.22 6.21
N ASP A 272 2.96 31.46 5.25
CA ASP A 272 3.73 30.41 4.59
C ASP A 272 4.81 30.98 3.69
N GLY A 273 4.62 32.17 3.10
CA GLY A 273 5.64 32.89 2.34
C GLY A 273 6.90 33.20 3.16
N LEU A 274 6.74 33.71 4.38
CA LEU A 274 7.85 33.99 5.30
C LEU A 274 8.68 32.74 5.59
N TRP A 275 8.00 31.62 5.85
CA TRP A 275 8.67 30.36 6.08
C TRP A 275 9.32 29.81 4.80
N ALA A 276 8.54 29.68 3.74
CA ALA A 276 8.93 28.97 2.53
C ALA A 276 10.05 29.69 1.77
N TRP A 277 10.00 31.02 1.68
CA TRP A 277 10.94 31.82 0.89
C TRP A 277 12.11 32.40 1.69
N TYR A 278 11.93 32.62 2.99
CA TYR A 278 12.92 33.28 3.86
C TYR A 278 13.35 32.47 5.09
N GLY A 279 12.67 31.35 5.40
CA GLY A 279 12.94 30.57 6.61
C GLY A 279 12.73 31.36 7.91
N LEU A 280 11.78 32.30 7.89
CA LEU A 280 11.41 33.12 9.05
C LEU A 280 10.18 32.53 9.74
N ASP A 281 10.20 32.51 11.07
CA ASP A 281 9.07 32.04 11.86
C ASP A 281 7.94 33.08 11.89
N PHE A 282 6.72 32.64 11.61
CA PHE A 282 5.55 33.51 11.51
C PHE A 282 5.17 34.15 12.85
N GLY A 283 5.26 33.39 13.95
CA GLY A 283 4.93 33.89 15.29
C GLY A 283 5.94 34.92 15.76
N GLU A 284 7.23 34.67 15.54
CA GLU A 284 8.31 35.58 15.89
C GLU A 284 8.20 36.91 15.12
N ILE A 285 7.93 36.86 13.81
CA ILE A 285 7.78 38.06 12.97
C ILE A 285 6.61 38.92 13.44
N ASN A 286 5.46 38.32 13.77
CA ASN A 286 4.32 39.07 14.32
C ASN A 286 4.65 39.70 15.67
N ALA A 287 5.27 38.95 16.59
CA ALA A 287 5.67 39.47 17.89
C ALA A 287 6.68 40.63 17.80
N ILE A 288 7.53 40.65 16.77
CA ILE A 288 8.42 41.78 16.48
C ILE A 288 7.61 42.98 15.98
N LEU A 289 6.70 42.78 15.02
CA LEU A 289 5.94 43.86 14.37
C LEU A 289 4.85 44.48 15.27
N GLU A 290 4.40 43.77 16.30
CA GLU A 290 3.47 44.29 17.32
C GLU A 290 4.13 45.24 18.31
N LYS A 291 5.44 45.09 18.59
CA LYS A 291 6.15 45.96 19.54
C LYS A 291 6.29 47.35 18.93
N LYS A 292 5.76 48.38 19.61
CA LYS A 292 5.98 49.79 19.27
C LYS A 292 7.46 50.15 19.45
N THR A 293 8.23 49.97 18.37
CA THR A 293 9.57 50.49 18.05
C THR A 293 10.26 51.29 19.17
N ARG A 294 10.92 50.63 20.14
CA ARG A 294 12.02 51.23 20.94
C ARG A 294 13.16 50.29 21.40
N VAL A 295 13.10 48.97 21.25
CA VAL A 295 14.14 48.05 21.81
C VAL A 295 14.68 47.03 20.78
N GLY A 296 14.42 47.20 19.48
CA GLY A 296 14.85 46.23 18.44
C GLY A 296 14.64 46.70 17.01
N GLU A 297 15.01 47.95 16.69
CA GLU A 297 14.68 48.61 15.41
C GLU A 297 15.20 47.87 14.17
N THR A 298 16.35 47.19 14.24
CA THR A 298 16.88 46.41 13.11
C THR A 298 16.07 45.14 12.85
N ALA A 299 15.63 44.45 13.91
CA ALA A 299 14.78 43.28 13.78
C ALA A 299 13.39 43.67 13.22
N TYR A 300 12.85 44.81 13.68
CA TYR A 300 11.61 45.37 13.15
C TYR A 300 11.74 45.76 11.66
N ALA A 301 12.80 46.48 11.30
CA ALA A 301 13.08 46.86 9.91
C ALA A 301 13.24 45.63 9.00
N SER A 302 13.90 44.59 9.48
CA SER A 302 14.03 43.31 8.77
C SER A 302 12.68 42.62 8.58
N ALA A 303 11.90 42.46 9.66
CA ALA A 303 10.58 41.85 9.60
C ALA A 303 9.66 42.59 8.62
N LEU A 304 9.65 43.93 8.67
CA LEU A 304 8.88 44.77 7.76
C LEU A 304 9.32 44.57 6.30
N LYS A 305 10.62 44.61 6.01
CA LYS A 305 11.12 44.44 4.63
C LYS A 305 10.74 43.08 4.04
N HIS A 306 10.89 42.00 4.81
CA HIS A 306 10.57 40.65 4.35
C HIS A 306 9.06 40.41 4.15
N VAL A 307 8.20 40.98 5.00
CA VAL A 307 6.75 40.88 4.77
C VAL A 307 6.33 41.72 3.56
N LEU A 308 6.84 42.95 3.47
CA LEU A 308 6.51 43.87 2.39
C LEU A 308 6.92 43.31 1.01
N SER A 309 8.09 42.67 0.92
CA SER A 309 8.52 42.03 -0.32
C SER A 309 7.57 40.90 -0.76
N LEU A 310 6.95 40.15 0.16
CA LEU A 310 5.94 39.14 -0.21
C LEU A 310 4.66 39.78 -0.76
N ILE A 311 4.19 40.88 -0.14
CA ILE A 311 3.02 41.63 -0.63
C ILE A 311 3.27 42.13 -2.05
N ILE A 312 4.47 42.67 -2.32
CA ILE A 312 4.84 43.21 -3.63
C ILE A 312 5.03 42.10 -4.67
N ALA A 313 5.56 40.94 -4.26
CA ALA A 313 5.84 39.83 -5.15
C ALA A 313 4.58 39.23 -5.79
N GLU A 314 3.39 39.38 -5.19
CA GLU A 314 2.10 38.87 -5.69
C GLU A 314 1.86 39.21 -7.16
N ARG A 315 2.33 40.37 -7.63
CA ARG A 315 2.11 40.81 -9.01
C ARG A 315 2.69 39.86 -10.05
N ARG A 316 3.85 39.28 -9.76
CA ARG A 316 4.57 38.31 -10.61
C ARG A 316 5.41 37.37 -9.72
N PRO A 317 4.79 36.46 -8.97
CA PRO A 317 5.43 35.80 -7.83
C PRO A 317 6.55 34.87 -8.29
N SER A 318 6.35 34.13 -9.38
CA SER A 318 7.39 33.25 -9.95
C SER A 318 8.62 34.04 -10.43
N TYR A 319 8.41 35.22 -11.03
CA TYR A 319 9.51 36.07 -11.48
C TYR A 319 10.29 36.64 -10.29
N TYR A 320 9.60 37.22 -9.31
CA TYR A 320 10.25 37.93 -8.21
C TYR A 320 10.88 37.00 -7.16
N LEU A 321 10.19 35.92 -6.79
CA LEU A 321 10.62 35.05 -5.68
C LEU A 321 11.58 33.95 -6.14
N ALA A 322 11.34 33.37 -7.33
CA ALA A 322 12.16 32.27 -7.85
C ALA A 322 13.29 32.74 -8.77
N ALA A 323 13.02 33.63 -9.72
CA ALA A 323 13.97 33.95 -10.80
C ALA A 323 14.83 35.21 -10.54
N ASN A 324 14.24 36.30 -10.03
CA ASN A 324 14.89 37.61 -9.95
C ASN A 324 14.64 38.34 -8.62
N ARG A 325 15.28 37.83 -7.56
CA ARG A 325 15.20 38.40 -6.21
C ARG A 325 15.84 39.79 -6.09
N LYS A 326 16.81 40.13 -6.95
CA LYS A 326 17.41 41.47 -6.99
C LYS A 326 16.39 42.52 -7.42
N ALA A 327 15.59 42.20 -8.46
CA ALA A 327 14.50 43.08 -8.87
C ALA A 327 13.43 43.20 -7.78
N LEU A 328 13.14 42.12 -7.05
CA LEU A 328 12.23 42.17 -5.90
C LEU A 328 12.77 43.09 -4.79
N ASP A 329 14.05 42.98 -4.45
CA ASP A 329 14.69 43.80 -3.40
C ASP A 329 14.64 45.29 -3.76
N ALA A 330 15.02 45.65 -5.00
CA ALA A 330 14.93 47.03 -5.49
C ALA A 330 13.48 47.56 -5.49
N LEU A 331 12.52 46.76 -5.98
CA LEU A 331 11.11 47.16 -5.99
C LEU A 331 10.55 47.32 -4.57
N THR A 332 11.01 46.51 -3.62
CA THR A 332 10.64 46.62 -2.21
C THR A 332 11.18 47.92 -1.61
N ASP A 333 12.42 48.27 -1.95
CA ASP A 333 13.04 49.53 -1.53
C ASP A 333 12.32 50.77 -2.06
N ASP A 334 11.84 50.73 -3.31
CA ASP A 334 11.00 51.80 -3.87
C ASP A 334 9.67 51.96 -3.12
N HIS A 335 9.03 50.83 -2.74
CA HIS A 335 7.78 50.88 -1.99
C HIS A 335 7.98 51.35 -0.54
N LEU A 336 9.14 51.08 0.07
CA LEU A 336 9.49 51.65 1.38
C LEU A 336 9.55 53.18 1.32
N ASP A 337 10.10 53.76 0.25
CA ASP A 337 10.11 55.21 0.05
C ASP A 337 8.69 55.76 -0.14
N LEU A 338 7.84 55.06 -0.90
CA LEU A 338 6.43 55.46 -1.10
C LEU A 338 5.64 55.45 0.22
N LEU A 339 5.83 54.42 1.06
CA LEU A 339 5.19 54.32 2.37
C LEU A 339 5.68 55.39 3.34
N ALA A 340 6.98 55.73 3.31
CA ALA A 340 7.54 56.81 4.12
C ALA A 340 7.03 58.19 3.69
N ASN A 341 6.96 58.46 2.38
CA ASN A 341 6.44 59.72 1.85
C ASN A 341 4.96 59.91 2.19
N ALA A 342 4.18 58.83 2.25
CA ALA A 342 2.79 58.82 2.68
C ALA A 342 2.61 58.77 4.21
N GLN A 343 3.71 58.83 4.98
CA GLN A 343 3.72 58.79 6.45
C GLN A 343 3.09 57.51 7.07
N VAL A 344 3.01 56.42 6.31
CA VAL A 344 2.57 55.10 6.81
C VAL A 344 3.64 54.51 7.73
N ILE A 345 4.91 54.75 7.41
CA ILE A 345 6.08 54.41 8.24
C ILE A 345 6.99 55.64 8.37
N SER A 346 7.88 55.66 9.38
CA SER A 346 8.86 56.74 9.50
C SER A 346 9.94 56.63 8.42
N ARG A 347 10.48 57.78 7.99
CA ARG A 347 11.59 57.82 7.02
C ARG A 347 12.81 57.06 7.53
N GLU A 348 13.12 57.19 8.82
CA GLU A 348 14.21 56.47 9.46
C GLU A 348 14.04 54.94 9.39
N LEU A 349 12.82 54.45 9.60
CA LEU A 349 12.52 53.03 9.51
C LEU A 349 12.67 52.51 8.06
N ALA A 350 12.22 53.30 7.08
CA ALA A 350 12.41 52.97 5.67
C ALA A 350 13.91 52.89 5.31
N ASP A 351 14.69 53.89 5.67
CA ASP A 351 16.14 53.93 5.39
C ASP A 351 16.90 52.78 6.06
N ARG A 352 16.45 52.32 7.24
CA ARG A 352 17.00 51.13 7.92
C ARG A 352 16.58 49.83 7.22
N ALA A 353 15.30 49.71 6.84
CA ALA A 353 14.78 48.55 6.14
C ALA A 353 15.50 48.34 4.81
N LYS A 354 15.77 49.40 4.03
CA LYS A 354 16.52 49.34 2.77
C LYS A 354 17.92 48.72 2.92
N ARG A 355 18.56 48.85 4.10
CA ARG A 355 19.87 48.23 4.38
C ARG A 355 19.80 46.74 4.66
N VAL A 356 18.61 46.20 4.95
CA VAL A 356 18.40 44.76 5.15
C VAL A 356 18.38 44.07 3.80
N LYS A 357 19.15 43.00 3.64
CA LYS A 357 19.06 42.12 2.46
C LYS A 357 17.98 41.08 2.69
N LEU A 358 17.18 40.81 1.65
CA LEU A 358 16.23 39.72 1.69
C LEU A 358 16.96 38.38 1.82
N ARG A 359 16.59 37.59 2.84
CA ARG A 359 17.08 36.21 3.02
C ARG A 359 16.76 35.36 1.81
N SER A 360 17.48 34.26 1.63
CA SER A 360 17.27 33.32 0.53
C SER A 360 16.69 31.98 0.99
N THR A 361 16.12 31.21 0.07
CA THR A 361 15.51 29.89 0.36
C THR A 361 16.53 28.89 0.88
N HIS A 362 17.81 29.00 0.51
CA HIS A 362 18.87 28.12 1.00
C HIS A 362 19.25 28.37 2.46
N GLU A 363 18.83 29.50 3.03
CA GLU A 363 19.02 29.80 4.46
C GLU A 363 17.91 29.21 5.34
N ARG A 364 16.87 28.61 4.72
CA ARG A 364 15.80 27.90 5.43
C ARG A 364 16.31 26.55 5.93
N VAL A 365 16.11 26.29 7.22
CA VAL A 365 16.33 24.96 7.79
C VAL A 365 15.04 24.17 7.69
N ASP A 366 15.01 23.18 6.80
CA ASP A 366 13.89 22.25 6.69
C ASP A 366 13.84 21.33 7.93
N PRO A 367 12.65 21.06 8.50
CA PRO A 367 12.54 20.06 9.55
C PRO A 367 12.97 18.68 9.02
N PRO A 368 13.49 17.79 9.90
CA PRO A 368 13.81 16.43 9.50
C PRO A 368 12.54 15.73 9.00
N ALA A 369 12.68 14.88 7.97
CA ALA A 369 11.56 14.12 7.46
C ALA A 369 10.97 13.24 8.57
N PRO A 370 9.63 13.14 8.70
CA PRO A 370 9.02 12.25 9.67
C PRO A 370 9.43 10.80 9.38
N ARG A 371 9.61 10.00 10.43
CA ARG A 371 9.92 8.57 10.27
C ARG A 371 8.66 7.87 9.77
N PHE A 372 8.80 7.01 8.75
CA PHE A 372 7.68 6.24 8.20
C PHE A 372 7.01 5.37 9.25
N VAL A 373 7.79 4.76 10.16
CA VAL A 373 7.27 3.92 11.25
C VAL A 373 6.27 4.65 12.17
N ASP A 374 6.38 5.97 12.31
CA ASP A 374 5.49 6.75 13.18
C ASP A 374 4.14 7.07 12.51
N GLN A 375 4.11 6.97 11.17
CA GLN A 375 2.95 7.31 10.35
C GLN A 375 2.45 6.13 9.51
N LYS A 376 2.91 4.90 9.77
CA LYS A 376 2.57 3.70 8.98
C LYS A 376 1.07 3.49 8.81
N ALA A 377 0.35 3.37 9.91
CA ALA A 377 -1.11 3.17 9.90
C ALA A 377 -1.82 4.34 9.21
N THR A 378 -1.42 5.56 9.53
CA THR A 378 -1.94 6.80 8.93
C THR A 378 -1.74 6.83 7.41
N ASN A 379 -0.52 6.57 6.94
CA ASN A 379 -0.18 6.59 5.52
C ASN A 379 -0.89 5.47 4.77
N ALA A 380 -1.05 4.29 5.38
CA ALA A 380 -1.87 3.21 4.81
C ALA A 380 -3.34 3.65 4.62
N GLN A 381 -3.93 4.36 5.59
CA GLN A 381 -5.28 4.93 5.43
C GLN A 381 -5.32 6.03 4.37
N ARG A 382 -4.34 6.94 4.33
CA ARG A 382 -4.25 8.00 3.30
C ARG A 382 -4.15 7.42 1.89
N ILE A 383 -3.30 6.42 1.68
CA ILE A 383 -3.18 5.72 0.39
C ILE A 383 -4.51 5.06 0.01
N ARG A 384 -5.22 4.45 0.96
CA ARG A 384 -6.53 3.85 0.70
C ARG A 384 -7.58 4.89 0.31
N VAL A 385 -7.61 6.05 0.99
CA VAL A 385 -8.50 7.17 0.62
C VAL A 385 -8.14 7.67 -0.78
N ALA A 386 -6.86 7.90 -1.07
CA ALA A 386 -6.38 8.33 -2.39
C ALA A 386 -6.85 7.37 -3.49
N GLN A 387 -6.70 6.07 -3.29
CA GLN A 387 -7.16 5.04 -4.23
C GLN A 387 -8.68 5.04 -4.42
N MET A 388 -9.47 5.21 -3.35
CA MET A 388 -10.93 5.28 -3.43
C MET A 388 -11.43 6.53 -4.17
N LEU A 389 -10.70 7.65 -4.06
CA LEU A 389 -11.03 8.91 -4.73
C LEU A 389 -10.41 9.05 -6.13
N GLY A 390 -9.50 8.15 -6.50
CA GLY A 390 -8.69 8.24 -7.73
C GLY A 390 -7.67 9.37 -7.71
N GLU A 391 -7.24 9.84 -6.53
CA GLU A 391 -6.20 10.86 -6.42
C GLU A 391 -4.81 10.21 -6.50
N PRO A 392 -3.97 10.62 -7.48
CA PRO A 392 -2.69 9.95 -7.74
C PRO A 392 -1.58 10.33 -6.75
N ARG A 393 -1.71 11.49 -6.07
CA ARG A 393 -0.67 12.05 -5.20
C ARG A 393 -1.24 12.37 -3.83
N LEU A 394 -0.54 11.93 -2.77
CA LEU A 394 -0.89 12.28 -1.39
C LEU A 394 -0.85 13.79 -1.13
N TYR A 395 -0.01 14.53 -1.87
CA TYR A 395 0.04 16.00 -1.82
C TYR A 395 -1.29 16.64 -2.22
N ASP A 396 -1.99 16.11 -3.23
CA ASP A 396 -3.30 16.64 -3.63
C ASP A 396 -4.37 16.21 -2.63
N LEU A 397 -4.29 14.97 -2.13
CA LEU A 397 -5.21 14.45 -1.11
C LEU A 397 -5.19 15.29 0.17
N ASP A 398 -4.01 15.65 0.67
CA ASP A 398 -3.84 16.40 1.93
C ASP A 398 -4.50 17.79 1.90
N ARG A 399 -4.74 18.32 0.69
CA ARG A 399 -5.29 19.65 0.45
C ARG A 399 -6.81 19.64 0.25
N LEU A 400 -7.42 18.46 0.11
CA LEU A 400 -8.87 18.34 0.00
C LEU A 400 -9.52 18.73 1.33
N ASP A 401 -10.62 19.47 1.29
CA ASP A 401 -11.45 19.76 2.46
C ASP A 401 -12.27 18.52 2.82
N LEU A 402 -11.61 17.57 3.48
CA LEU A 402 -12.10 16.22 3.70
C LEU A 402 -11.74 15.74 5.12
N GLN A 403 -12.76 15.35 5.88
CA GLN A 403 -12.59 14.54 7.08
C GLN A 403 -12.94 13.08 6.77
N VAL A 404 -12.13 12.14 7.27
CA VAL A 404 -12.37 10.70 7.13
C VAL A 404 -12.31 10.03 8.49
N ASP A 405 -13.33 9.25 8.80
CA ASP A 405 -13.39 8.45 10.01
C ASP A 405 -12.77 7.08 9.74
N THR A 406 -11.79 6.68 10.57
CA THR A 406 -11.10 5.40 10.47
C THR A 406 -11.47 4.47 11.61
N THR A 407 -11.14 3.18 11.47
CA THR A 407 -11.39 2.19 12.53
C THR A 407 -10.20 1.97 13.47
N ILE A 408 -9.10 2.70 13.26
CA ILE A 408 -7.85 2.52 14.01
C ILE A 408 -8.07 2.88 15.47
N ASN A 409 -7.67 2.00 16.39
CA ASN A 409 -7.61 2.33 17.82
C ASN A 409 -6.26 2.97 18.10
N GLN A 410 -6.21 4.31 18.20
CA GLN A 410 -4.95 5.03 18.29
C GLN A 410 -4.12 4.69 19.55
N PRO A 411 -4.71 4.53 20.76
CA PRO A 411 -3.96 4.09 21.93
C PRO A 411 -3.28 2.73 21.73
N ALA A 412 -4.02 1.71 21.28
CA ALA A 412 -3.48 0.39 20.99
C ALA A 412 -2.40 0.44 19.89
N GLN A 413 -2.64 1.20 18.82
CA GLN A 413 -1.67 1.42 17.74
C GLN A 413 -0.34 1.97 18.28
N LYS A 414 -0.38 2.99 19.15
CA LYS A 414 0.82 3.59 19.75
C LYS A 414 1.57 2.60 20.65
N ILE A 415 0.85 1.79 21.43
CA ILE A 415 1.45 0.74 22.28
C ILE A 415 2.21 -0.27 21.42
N VAL A 416 1.56 -0.81 20.39
CA VAL A 416 2.18 -1.79 19.49
C VAL A 416 3.36 -1.19 18.75
N SER A 417 3.20 -0.02 18.11
CA SER A 417 4.28 0.63 17.37
C SER A 417 5.52 0.86 18.25
N ARG A 418 5.33 1.40 19.46
CA ARG A 418 6.44 1.62 20.41
C ARG A 418 7.09 0.31 20.84
N TYR A 419 6.28 -0.72 21.13
CA TYR A 419 6.79 -2.04 21.50
C TYR A 419 7.70 -2.60 20.40
N LEU A 420 7.22 -2.66 19.15
CA LEU A 420 7.99 -3.21 18.02
C LEU A 420 9.25 -2.41 17.71
N GLN A 421 9.20 -1.07 17.80
CA GLN A 421 10.37 -0.23 17.60
C GLN A 421 11.44 -0.46 18.66
N ASN A 422 11.04 -0.63 19.93
CA ASN A 422 11.97 -0.85 21.03
C ASN A 422 12.69 -2.19 20.94
N LEU A 423 12.15 -3.20 20.23
CA LEU A 423 12.80 -4.50 20.08
C LEU A 423 14.09 -4.49 19.25
N ALA A 424 14.42 -3.36 18.61
CA ALA A 424 15.75 -3.14 18.03
C ALA A 424 16.84 -3.01 19.11
N HIS A 425 16.47 -2.77 20.38
CA HIS A 425 17.39 -2.65 21.50
C HIS A 425 17.49 -3.98 22.29
N PRO A 426 18.70 -4.52 22.52
CA PRO A 426 18.89 -5.78 23.24
C PRO A 426 18.27 -5.79 24.65
N GLU A 427 18.32 -4.67 25.38
CA GLU A 427 17.79 -4.57 26.75
C GLU A 427 16.27 -4.69 26.76
N ALA A 428 15.59 -4.07 25.80
CA ALA A 428 14.13 -4.16 25.66
C ALA A 428 13.68 -5.55 25.22
N ALA A 429 14.44 -6.20 24.33
CA ALA A 429 14.20 -7.59 23.93
C ALA A 429 14.39 -8.55 25.12
N ALA A 430 15.42 -8.33 25.95
CA ALA A 430 15.66 -9.09 27.18
C ALA A 430 14.53 -8.90 28.20
N ALA A 431 14.11 -7.65 28.46
CA ALA A 431 12.99 -7.32 29.35
C ALA A 431 11.67 -7.94 28.87
N SER A 432 11.51 -8.13 27.55
CA SER A 432 10.37 -8.80 26.94
C SER A 432 10.47 -10.33 26.95
N GLY A 433 11.56 -10.90 27.48
CA GLY A 433 11.83 -12.34 27.53
C GLY A 433 12.14 -12.96 26.17
N LEU A 434 12.67 -12.18 25.21
CA LEU A 434 12.90 -12.62 23.83
C LEU A 434 14.30 -13.19 23.58
N ILE A 435 15.12 -13.37 24.63
CA ILE A 435 16.46 -13.96 24.54
C ILE A 435 16.44 -15.34 25.19
N GLY A 436 16.94 -16.36 24.47
CA GLY A 436 17.04 -17.73 24.99
C GLY A 436 16.84 -18.84 23.95
N PHE A 437 16.57 -20.05 24.43
CA PHE A 437 16.42 -21.23 23.58
C PHE A 437 15.27 -21.06 22.56
N ARG A 438 15.59 -21.23 21.27
CA ARG A 438 14.67 -21.04 20.12
C ARG A 438 14.06 -19.63 20.03
N LEU A 439 14.67 -18.64 20.69
CA LEU A 439 14.39 -17.21 20.61
C LEU A 439 15.61 -16.49 20.00
N LEU A 440 15.81 -15.20 20.29
CA LEU A 440 17.00 -14.46 19.88
C LEU A 440 18.20 -14.84 20.77
N LYS A 441 19.41 -14.68 20.23
CA LYS A 441 20.66 -14.80 20.99
C LYS A 441 21.19 -13.41 21.37
N PRO A 442 21.97 -13.28 22.46
CA PRO A 442 22.54 -11.98 22.87
C PRO A 442 23.39 -11.28 21.79
N ASP A 443 24.03 -12.06 20.92
CA ASP A 443 24.91 -11.60 19.84
C ASP A 443 24.18 -11.39 18.50
N ASN A 444 22.86 -11.58 18.45
CA ASN A 444 22.08 -11.30 17.24
C ASN A 444 21.99 -9.80 16.96
N ALA A 445 21.92 -9.43 15.68
CA ALA A 445 21.68 -8.05 15.25
C ALA A 445 20.18 -7.72 15.34
N PHE A 446 19.74 -7.20 16.49
CA PHE A 446 18.33 -6.95 16.80
C PHE A 446 17.65 -5.96 15.84
N ASP A 447 18.41 -5.00 15.32
CA ASP A 447 17.98 -3.99 14.34
C ASP A 447 17.71 -4.56 12.94
N GLN A 448 18.19 -5.78 12.65
CA GLN A 448 17.93 -6.48 11.39
C GLN A 448 16.61 -7.28 11.41
N VAL A 449 15.97 -7.44 12.57
CA VAL A 449 14.71 -8.18 12.68
C VAL A 449 13.54 -7.24 12.41
N ILE A 450 12.82 -7.53 11.32
CA ILE A 450 11.60 -6.82 10.95
C ILE A 450 10.42 -7.49 11.65
N TYR A 451 9.75 -6.74 12.52
CA TYR A 451 8.53 -7.17 13.20
C TYR A 451 7.32 -6.49 12.59
N SER A 452 6.21 -7.22 12.49
CA SER A 452 4.92 -6.67 12.07
C SER A 452 3.76 -7.28 12.84
N PHE A 453 2.76 -6.45 13.13
CA PHE A 453 1.56 -6.80 13.86
C PHE A 453 0.33 -6.19 13.21
N THR A 454 -0.69 -7.01 12.97
CA THR A 454 -1.99 -6.58 12.49
C THR A 454 -3.08 -7.17 13.37
N LEU A 455 -4.07 -6.36 13.75
CA LEU A 455 -5.20 -6.76 14.58
C LEU A 455 -6.53 -6.27 13.98
N TYR A 456 -7.47 -7.19 13.83
CA TYR A 456 -8.84 -6.95 13.42
C TYR A 456 -9.82 -7.28 14.54
N GLU A 457 -10.98 -6.65 14.47
CA GLU A 457 -12.12 -6.92 15.34
C GLU A 457 -13.34 -7.28 14.50
N LYS A 458 -14.02 -8.37 14.87
CA LYS A 458 -15.34 -8.74 14.37
C LYS A 458 -16.39 -7.79 14.96
N THR A 459 -17.13 -7.11 14.08
CA THR A 459 -18.23 -6.21 14.44
C THR A 459 -19.45 -6.49 13.57
N PRO A 460 -20.64 -5.97 13.91
CA PRO A 460 -21.81 -6.05 13.02
C PRO A 460 -21.58 -5.41 11.64
N SER A 461 -20.67 -4.43 11.53
CA SER A 461 -20.31 -3.80 10.25
C SER A 461 -19.29 -4.58 9.42
N GLY A 462 -18.76 -5.68 9.94
CA GLY A 462 -17.71 -6.49 9.33
C GLY A 462 -16.43 -6.54 10.18
N ASN A 463 -15.33 -6.92 9.54
CA ASN A 463 -14.03 -7.06 10.17
C ASN A 463 -13.29 -5.72 10.14
N VAL A 464 -13.28 -4.99 11.26
CA VAL A 464 -12.67 -3.65 11.35
C VAL A 464 -11.19 -3.74 11.71
N LEU A 465 -10.33 -2.99 11.02
CA LEU A 465 -8.90 -2.92 11.29
C LEU A 465 -8.64 -2.04 12.52
N ARG A 466 -8.08 -2.59 13.60
CA ARG A 466 -7.78 -1.82 14.82
C ARG A 466 -6.33 -1.37 14.92
N VAL A 467 -5.40 -2.24 14.53
CA VAL A 467 -3.96 -1.96 14.60
C VAL A 467 -3.27 -2.50 13.35
N GLN A 468 -2.36 -1.71 12.77
CA GLN A 468 -1.45 -2.11 11.71
C GLN A 468 -0.09 -1.44 11.96
N ALA A 469 0.90 -2.21 12.38
CA ALA A 469 2.21 -1.71 12.77
C ALA A 469 3.34 -2.59 12.24
N ASP A 470 4.47 -1.97 11.92
CA ASP A 470 5.74 -2.63 11.69
C ASP A 470 6.90 -1.69 12.10
N ASN A 471 8.09 -2.24 12.28
CA ASN A 471 9.30 -1.47 12.61
C ASN A 471 10.16 -1.14 11.38
N LEU A 472 9.69 -1.43 10.15
CA LEU A 472 10.43 -1.12 8.93
C LEU A 472 10.21 0.35 8.55
N ASN A 473 11.28 1.15 8.65
CA ASN A 473 11.23 2.58 8.34
C ASN A 473 11.29 2.88 6.83
N GLN A 474 10.38 2.27 6.07
CA GLN A 474 10.21 2.44 4.63
C GLN A 474 8.71 2.54 4.29
N PRO A 475 8.33 3.11 3.13
CA PRO A 475 6.94 3.12 2.66
C PRO A 475 6.33 1.71 2.51
N PHE A 476 7.17 0.71 2.25
CA PHE A 476 6.78 -0.68 2.01
C PHE A 476 6.18 -1.35 3.27
N ASP A 477 4.97 -1.89 3.18
CA ASP A 477 4.28 -2.62 4.27
C ASP A 477 4.40 -4.14 4.11
N ILE A 478 5.18 -4.74 5.01
CA ILE A 478 5.43 -6.19 5.03
C ILE A 478 4.15 -7.01 5.26
N ASN A 479 3.12 -6.45 5.90
CA ASN A 479 1.87 -7.19 6.17
C ASN A 479 1.07 -7.44 4.89
N SER A 480 1.07 -6.47 3.97
CA SER A 480 0.16 -6.46 2.81
C SER A 480 0.87 -6.60 1.46
N GLN A 481 2.17 -6.32 1.39
CA GLN A 481 2.94 -6.23 0.13
C GLN A 481 4.03 -7.31 -0.05
N ALA A 482 4.41 -8.05 1.01
CA ALA A 482 5.49 -9.05 0.93
C ALA A 482 4.97 -10.48 0.67
N ARG A 483 5.62 -11.22 -0.25
CA ARG A 483 5.48 -12.68 -0.35
C ARG A 483 6.55 -13.32 0.52
N LEU A 484 6.13 -13.95 1.61
CA LEU A 484 7.06 -14.51 2.59
C LEU A 484 6.86 -16.02 2.68
N ASP A 485 7.95 -16.77 2.85
CA ASP A 485 7.86 -18.14 3.36
C ASP A 485 7.54 -18.07 4.86
N LEU A 486 6.27 -18.26 5.19
CA LEU A 486 5.75 -18.25 6.56
C LEU A 486 5.72 -19.65 7.19
N GLY A 487 6.32 -20.64 6.52
CA GLY A 487 6.48 -22.01 6.98
C GLY A 487 5.18 -22.72 7.36
N SER A 488 5.18 -23.34 8.53
CA SER A 488 4.08 -24.18 9.05
C SER A 488 2.72 -23.47 9.27
N THR A 489 2.62 -22.15 9.05
CA THR A 489 1.31 -21.49 8.95
C THR A 489 0.48 -22.03 7.77
N ALA A 490 1.13 -22.50 6.70
CA ALA A 490 0.47 -23.10 5.54
C ALA A 490 -0.40 -24.33 5.89
N LYS A 491 -0.07 -25.03 6.97
CA LYS A 491 -0.87 -26.14 7.51
C LYS A 491 -2.31 -25.72 7.83
N LEU A 492 -2.54 -24.46 8.19
CA LEU A 492 -3.90 -23.96 8.41
C LEU A 492 -4.74 -24.06 7.13
N ARG A 493 -4.21 -23.62 5.98
CA ARG A 493 -4.90 -23.74 4.69
C ARG A 493 -5.12 -25.20 4.31
N THR A 494 -4.12 -26.05 4.51
CA THR A 494 -4.24 -27.49 4.28
C THR A 494 -5.34 -28.13 5.12
N LEU A 495 -5.42 -27.81 6.42
CA LEU A 495 -6.43 -28.32 7.33
C LEU A 495 -7.84 -27.87 6.94
N VAL A 496 -8.00 -26.58 6.62
CA VAL A 496 -9.28 -26.02 6.16
C VAL A 496 -9.72 -26.71 4.86
N THR A 497 -8.81 -26.87 3.90
CA THR A 497 -9.08 -27.54 2.63
C THR A 497 -9.49 -28.99 2.84
N TYR A 498 -8.75 -29.72 3.69
CA TYR A 498 -9.03 -31.11 4.03
C TYR A 498 -10.45 -31.31 4.58
N LEU A 499 -10.83 -30.51 5.58
CA LEU A 499 -12.18 -30.59 6.18
C LEU A 499 -13.27 -30.09 5.23
N GLN A 500 -12.96 -29.11 4.39
CA GLN A 500 -13.88 -28.64 3.35
C GLN A 500 -14.19 -29.73 2.33
N ILE A 501 -13.18 -30.45 1.83
CA ILE A 501 -13.36 -31.57 0.90
C ILE A 501 -14.26 -32.65 1.50
N ILE A 502 -14.00 -33.04 2.76
CA ILE A 502 -14.83 -34.02 3.47
C ILE A 502 -16.28 -33.54 3.58
N SER A 503 -16.48 -32.28 3.96
CA SER A 503 -17.82 -31.69 4.10
C SER A 503 -18.58 -31.64 2.77
N GLN A 504 -17.92 -31.22 1.68
CA GLN A 504 -18.52 -31.17 0.34
C GLN A 504 -18.82 -32.58 -0.21
N THR A 505 -17.93 -33.53 0.06
CA THR A 505 -18.14 -34.93 -0.31
C THR A 505 -19.32 -35.51 0.46
N TYR A 506 -19.44 -35.23 1.75
CA TYR A 506 -20.58 -35.62 2.58
C TYR A 506 -21.90 -35.10 2.00
N ASP A 507 -21.95 -33.84 1.59
CA ASP A 507 -23.15 -33.25 0.98
C ASP A 507 -23.59 -33.97 -0.28
N THR A 508 -22.61 -34.39 -1.09
CA THR A 508 -22.86 -35.11 -2.33
C THR A 508 -23.22 -36.58 -2.08
N TYR A 509 -22.59 -37.23 -1.10
CA TYR A 509 -22.68 -38.68 -0.91
C TYR A 509 -23.84 -39.10 -0.02
N ARG A 510 -24.28 -38.27 0.93
CA ARG A 510 -25.40 -38.59 1.82
C ARG A 510 -26.74 -38.78 1.08
N THR A 511 -26.85 -38.32 -0.17
CA THR A 511 -28.04 -38.48 -1.01
C THR A 511 -27.97 -39.69 -1.94
N LEU A 512 -26.84 -40.41 -1.96
CA LEU A 512 -26.64 -41.58 -2.81
C LEU A 512 -27.25 -42.82 -2.16
N ASP A 513 -27.63 -43.80 -3.00
CA ASP A 513 -28.10 -45.09 -2.51
C ASP A 513 -26.93 -45.94 -1.95
N ALA A 514 -27.29 -46.96 -1.16
CA ALA A 514 -26.31 -47.84 -0.53
C ALA A 514 -25.45 -48.61 -1.56
N ALA A 515 -25.98 -48.93 -2.73
CA ALA A 515 -25.25 -49.64 -3.79
C ALA A 515 -24.12 -48.77 -4.38
N THR A 516 -24.43 -47.52 -4.70
CA THR A 516 -23.46 -46.54 -5.22
C THR A 516 -22.42 -46.19 -4.15
N LEU A 517 -22.85 -45.99 -2.90
CA LEU A 517 -21.92 -45.77 -1.79
C LEU A 517 -20.97 -46.96 -1.61
N LYS A 518 -21.46 -48.20 -1.70
CA LYS A 518 -20.63 -49.41 -1.64
C LYS A 518 -19.59 -49.44 -2.74
N GLN A 519 -19.93 -48.99 -3.95
CA GLN A 519 -18.96 -48.84 -5.04
C GLN A 519 -17.92 -47.75 -4.72
N LYS A 520 -18.35 -46.59 -4.20
CA LYS A 520 -17.47 -45.48 -3.81
C LYS A 520 -16.56 -45.80 -2.62
N ALA A 521 -16.95 -46.74 -1.76
CA ALA A 521 -16.15 -47.18 -0.61
C ALA A 521 -15.05 -48.18 -0.97
N GLN A 522 -15.04 -48.71 -2.20
CA GLN A 522 -13.96 -49.59 -2.68
C GLN A 522 -12.62 -48.84 -2.79
N PRO A 523 -11.48 -49.54 -2.68
CA PRO A 523 -10.16 -48.93 -2.82
C PRO A 523 -10.02 -48.10 -4.09
N GLN A 524 -9.72 -46.82 -3.95
CA GLN A 524 -9.53 -45.89 -5.05
C GLN A 524 -8.46 -44.84 -4.72
N ARG A 525 -8.00 -44.11 -5.74
CA ARG A 525 -6.96 -43.07 -5.57
C ARG A 525 -7.41 -41.92 -4.67
N ASP A 526 -8.68 -41.52 -4.77
CA ASP A 526 -9.29 -40.54 -3.88
C ASP A 526 -9.67 -41.18 -2.54
N VAL A 527 -8.70 -41.25 -1.65
CA VAL A 527 -8.84 -41.85 -0.32
C VAL A 527 -9.78 -41.04 0.59
N LEU A 528 -9.98 -39.75 0.32
CA LEU A 528 -10.89 -38.91 1.11
C LEU A 528 -12.34 -39.25 0.77
N ALA A 529 -12.66 -39.31 -0.52
CA ALA A 529 -13.99 -39.70 -0.96
C ALA A 529 -14.32 -41.16 -0.61
N GLN A 530 -13.33 -42.04 -0.71
CA GLN A 530 -13.46 -43.43 -0.26
C GLN A 530 -13.83 -43.50 1.22
N TRP A 531 -13.12 -42.76 2.07
CA TRP A 531 -13.35 -42.77 3.51
C TRP A 531 -14.74 -42.24 3.86
N VAL A 532 -15.17 -41.11 3.26
CA VAL A 532 -16.52 -40.56 3.48
C VAL A 532 -17.61 -41.55 3.07
N ALA A 533 -17.46 -42.22 1.92
CA ALA A 533 -18.41 -43.25 1.49
C ALA A 533 -18.48 -44.43 2.47
N ALA A 534 -17.33 -44.93 2.94
CA ALA A 534 -17.26 -46.01 3.92
C ALA A 534 -17.90 -45.62 5.26
N THR A 535 -17.71 -44.37 5.71
CA THR A 535 -18.34 -43.85 6.93
C THR A 535 -19.84 -43.75 6.77
N LEU A 536 -20.36 -43.20 5.66
CA LEU A 536 -21.80 -43.11 5.40
C LEU A 536 -22.47 -44.48 5.25
N LEU A 537 -21.78 -45.50 4.72
CA LEU A 537 -22.31 -46.87 4.70
C LEU A 537 -22.45 -47.48 6.09
N SER A 538 -21.47 -47.22 6.97
CA SER A 538 -21.48 -47.77 8.33
C SER A 538 -22.36 -46.97 9.29
N GLN A 539 -22.52 -45.67 9.04
CA GLN A 539 -23.31 -44.74 9.85
C GLN A 539 -24.12 -43.80 8.93
N PRO A 540 -25.27 -44.25 8.39
CA PRO A 540 -26.05 -43.46 7.43
C PRO A 540 -26.57 -42.13 7.98
N ASP A 541 -26.88 -42.07 9.27
CA ASP A 541 -27.44 -40.90 9.95
C ASP A 541 -26.39 -39.99 10.60
N ILE A 542 -25.10 -40.20 10.31
CA ILE A 542 -24.02 -39.39 10.88
C ILE A 542 -24.21 -37.91 10.50
N LYS A 543 -24.21 -37.03 11.51
CA LYS A 543 -24.26 -35.59 11.28
C LYS A 543 -22.91 -35.05 10.83
N ARG A 544 -22.91 -33.92 10.14
CA ARG A 544 -21.68 -33.31 9.59
C ARG A 544 -20.64 -33.01 10.67
N ASP A 545 -21.05 -32.49 11.81
CA ASP A 545 -20.16 -32.22 12.95
C ASP A 545 -19.46 -33.50 13.45
N ALA A 546 -20.21 -34.58 13.64
CA ALA A 546 -19.67 -35.89 14.02
C ALA A 546 -18.76 -36.49 12.94
N LEU A 547 -19.06 -36.29 11.65
CA LEU A 547 -18.18 -36.71 10.56
C LEU A 547 -16.86 -35.92 10.57
N LEU A 548 -16.91 -34.61 10.80
CA LEU A 548 -15.71 -33.77 10.87
C LEU A 548 -14.85 -34.11 12.10
N GLU A 549 -15.48 -34.46 13.24
CA GLU A 549 -14.79 -35.05 14.39
C GLU A 549 -14.05 -36.33 14.03
N ALA A 550 -14.75 -37.27 13.39
CA ALA A 550 -14.15 -38.53 12.95
C ALA A 550 -13.02 -38.30 11.92
N ALA A 551 -13.17 -37.30 11.05
CA ALA A 551 -12.14 -36.92 10.09
C ALA A 551 -10.90 -36.35 10.78
N MET A 552 -11.07 -35.59 11.86
CA MET A 552 -9.96 -35.13 12.68
C MET A 552 -9.31 -36.26 13.49
N GLY A 553 -10.06 -37.33 13.79
CA GLY A 553 -9.58 -38.58 14.38
C GLY A 553 -8.85 -39.52 13.42
N ARG A 554 -8.76 -39.20 12.12
CA ARG A 554 -8.06 -40.06 11.13
C ARG A 554 -6.57 -40.12 11.43
N GLN A 555 -6.05 -41.35 11.46
CA GLN A 555 -4.67 -41.66 11.81
C GLN A 555 -3.75 -41.53 10.59
N TYR A 556 -2.60 -40.89 10.78
CA TYR A 556 -1.56 -40.73 9.78
C TYR A 556 -0.19 -41.09 10.36
N SER A 557 0.63 -41.76 9.56
CA SER A 557 2.03 -41.99 9.92
C SER A 557 2.82 -40.68 9.84
N ALA A 558 3.66 -40.44 10.84
CA ALA A 558 4.66 -39.38 10.85
C ALA A 558 6.05 -39.92 10.45
N ALA A 559 6.15 -41.16 9.98
CA ALA A 559 7.42 -41.76 9.56
C ALA A 559 7.95 -41.20 8.24
N ARG A 560 9.27 -41.20 8.09
CA ARG A 560 9.96 -40.74 6.87
C ARG A 560 9.69 -41.69 5.71
N GLU A 561 9.43 -41.13 4.54
CA GLU A 561 9.36 -41.83 3.25
C GLU A 561 9.76 -40.87 2.13
N MET A 562 10.15 -41.39 0.97
CA MET A 562 10.40 -40.57 -0.21
C MET A 562 9.08 -40.29 -0.94
N PHE A 563 8.86 -39.03 -1.36
CA PHE A 563 7.68 -38.62 -2.09
C PHE A 563 8.06 -38.13 -3.48
N PHE A 564 7.44 -38.67 -4.52
CA PHE A 564 7.56 -38.10 -5.86
C PHE A 564 6.51 -37.00 -6.05
N THR A 565 6.93 -35.74 -6.11
CA THR A 565 6.07 -34.54 -6.18
C THR A 565 6.88 -33.35 -6.71
N GLY A 566 6.24 -32.35 -7.33
CA GLY A 566 6.95 -31.17 -7.86
C GLY A 566 7.90 -31.49 -9.02
N GLY A 567 7.69 -32.62 -9.70
CA GLY A 567 8.56 -33.10 -10.79
C GLY A 567 9.81 -33.85 -10.35
N GLY A 568 9.99 -34.12 -9.05
CA GLY A 568 11.18 -34.81 -8.53
C GLY A 568 10.92 -35.63 -7.28
N LEU A 569 11.97 -36.26 -6.74
CA LEU A 569 11.92 -37.02 -5.50
C LEU A 569 12.26 -36.09 -4.31
N HIS A 570 11.37 -36.03 -3.32
CA HIS A 570 11.48 -35.18 -2.14
C HIS A 570 11.61 -36.07 -0.89
N ASP A 571 12.52 -35.68 0.01
CA ASP A 571 12.62 -36.20 1.38
C ASP A 571 12.14 -35.12 2.35
N PHE A 572 11.11 -35.43 3.15
CA PHE A 572 10.56 -34.51 4.13
C PHE A 572 10.89 -34.99 5.54
N VAL A 573 11.22 -34.05 6.43
CA VAL A 573 11.59 -34.33 7.82
C VAL A 573 10.63 -33.66 8.80
N ASN A 574 10.37 -34.32 9.93
CA ASN A 574 9.71 -33.67 11.07
C ASN A 574 10.70 -32.78 11.82
N PHE A 575 10.17 -31.73 12.43
CA PHE A 575 10.96 -30.84 13.28
C PHE A 575 11.44 -31.53 14.56
N ASP A 576 10.57 -32.32 15.22
CA ASP A 576 10.99 -33.21 16.31
C ASP A 576 11.19 -34.62 15.76
N ALA A 577 12.42 -35.14 15.89
CA ALA A 577 12.76 -36.48 15.43
C ALA A 577 11.99 -37.59 16.18
N LYS A 578 11.50 -37.31 17.40
CA LYS A 578 10.67 -38.24 18.17
C LYS A 578 9.34 -38.56 17.48
N ASP A 579 8.89 -37.71 16.56
CA ASP A 579 7.67 -37.97 15.79
C ASP A 579 7.89 -38.97 14.64
N ASN A 580 9.13 -39.24 14.23
CA ASN A 580 9.44 -40.06 13.04
C ASN A 580 9.03 -41.53 13.13
N SER A 581 8.56 -42.02 14.27
CA SER A 581 8.05 -43.40 14.43
C SER A 581 6.57 -43.44 14.82
N ARG A 582 5.91 -42.29 14.94
CA ARG A 582 4.57 -42.20 15.52
C ARG A 582 3.49 -42.29 14.44
N VAL A 583 2.35 -42.83 14.85
CA VAL A 583 1.07 -42.67 14.15
C VAL A 583 0.19 -41.84 15.06
N MET A 584 -0.45 -40.81 14.50
CA MET A 584 -1.25 -39.86 15.28
C MET A 584 -2.44 -39.38 14.48
N ASP A 585 -3.46 -38.88 15.19
CA ASP A 585 -4.61 -38.26 14.55
C ASP A 585 -4.31 -36.82 14.09
N VAL A 586 -5.25 -36.24 13.34
CA VAL A 586 -5.11 -34.87 12.82
C VAL A 586 -5.20 -33.84 13.94
N TRP A 587 -5.89 -34.13 15.05
CA TRP A 587 -5.93 -33.26 16.23
C TRP A 587 -4.53 -33.06 16.82
N GLU A 588 -3.83 -34.16 17.12
CA GLU A 588 -2.49 -34.17 17.68
C GLU A 588 -1.47 -33.63 16.67
N ALA A 589 -1.56 -34.03 15.39
CA ALA A 589 -0.68 -33.53 14.35
C ALA A 589 -0.80 -32.01 14.17
N THR A 590 -2.01 -31.46 14.33
CA THR A 590 -2.24 -30.00 14.28
C THR A 590 -1.67 -29.31 15.52
N LYS A 591 -1.96 -29.85 16.72
CA LYS A 591 -1.44 -29.37 18.01
C LYS A 591 0.09 -29.26 18.01
N ASN A 592 0.77 -30.32 17.56
CA ASN A 592 2.23 -30.42 17.55
C ASN A 592 2.86 -29.93 16.24
N SER A 593 2.04 -29.56 15.25
CA SER A 593 2.47 -29.06 13.94
C SER A 593 3.41 -30.03 13.20
N VAL A 594 3.07 -31.32 13.14
CA VAL A 594 3.91 -32.39 12.57
C VAL A 594 3.93 -32.32 11.04
N ASN A 595 5.12 -32.33 10.43
CA ASN A 595 5.30 -32.09 8.99
C ASN A 595 4.78 -33.26 8.14
N LEU A 596 5.25 -34.47 8.44
CA LEU A 596 5.01 -35.63 7.59
C LEU A 596 3.53 -36.06 7.54
N VAL A 597 2.76 -35.79 8.59
CA VAL A 597 1.30 -35.96 8.57
C VAL A 597 0.66 -34.99 7.57
N TYR A 598 1.04 -33.71 7.59
CA TYR A 598 0.49 -32.70 6.68
C TYR A 598 0.94 -32.88 5.22
N ILE A 599 2.14 -33.41 4.98
CA ILE A 599 2.56 -33.85 3.64
C ILE A 599 1.62 -34.95 3.11
N ARG A 600 1.25 -35.92 3.95
CA ARG A 600 0.33 -37.00 3.57
C ARG A 600 -1.11 -36.51 3.40
N ILE A 601 -1.59 -35.59 4.24
CA ILE A 601 -2.88 -34.93 4.04
C ILE A 601 -2.89 -34.18 2.70
N MET A 602 -1.82 -33.45 2.37
CA MET A 602 -1.70 -32.74 1.09
C MET A 602 -1.68 -33.71 -0.09
N ARG A 603 -0.98 -34.84 0.02
CA ARG A 603 -1.05 -35.91 -0.98
C ARG A 603 -2.49 -36.38 -1.19
N ASP A 604 -3.26 -36.58 -0.12
CA ASP A 604 -4.65 -37.01 -0.21
C ASP A 604 -5.55 -35.92 -0.86
N ILE A 605 -5.33 -34.64 -0.51
CA ILE A 605 -5.99 -33.48 -1.16
C ILE A 605 -5.69 -33.44 -2.65
N VAL A 606 -4.42 -33.54 -3.04
CA VAL A 606 -4.00 -33.51 -4.45
C VAL A 606 -4.61 -34.68 -5.22
N ARG A 607 -4.66 -35.88 -4.61
CA ARG A 607 -5.32 -37.05 -5.20
C ARG A 607 -6.82 -36.85 -5.40
N HIS A 608 -7.50 -36.16 -4.47
CA HIS A 608 -8.90 -35.79 -4.61
C HIS A 608 -9.10 -34.88 -5.83
N TYR A 609 -8.36 -33.76 -5.91
CA TYR A 609 -8.46 -32.84 -7.05
C TYR A 609 -8.11 -33.51 -8.39
N ALA A 610 -7.04 -34.31 -8.44
CA ALA A 610 -6.66 -35.05 -9.64
C ALA A 610 -7.75 -36.02 -10.11
N SER A 611 -8.52 -36.59 -9.17
CA SER A 611 -9.62 -37.52 -9.48
C SER A 611 -10.90 -36.81 -9.92
N ALA A 612 -11.09 -35.54 -9.53
CA ALA A 612 -12.24 -34.71 -9.89
C ALA A 612 -12.12 -34.03 -11.27
N SER A 613 -10.91 -33.94 -11.85
CA SER A 613 -10.67 -33.28 -13.14
C SER A 613 -11.32 -34.01 -14.34
N PRO A 614 -11.91 -33.28 -15.32
CA PRO A 614 -12.49 -33.87 -16.53
C PRO A 614 -11.47 -34.73 -17.29
N GLY A 615 -11.84 -35.97 -17.62
CA GLY A 615 -10.93 -36.95 -18.25
C GLY A 615 -10.34 -38.00 -17.30
N ALA A 616 -10.72 -37.97 -16.02
CA ALA A 616 -10.41 -38.98 -14.99
C ALA A 616 -8.97 -39.51 -15.06
N ALA A 617 -8.04 -38.78 -14.41
CA ALA A 617 -6.65 -39.16 -14.16
C ALA A 617 -6.42 -40.66 -13.88
N ALA A 618 -7.34 -41.29 -13.14
CA ALA A 618 -7.32 -42.73 -12.87
C ALA A 618 -7.39 -43.56 -14.16
N ARG A 619 -8.32 -43.28 -15.07
CA ARG A 619 -8.46 -44.01 -16.34
C ARG A 619 -7.27 -43.80 -17.28
N ILE A 620 -6.63 -42.61 -17.28
CA ILE A 620 -5.48 -42.32 -18.15
C ILE A 620 -4.22 -43.11 -17.72
N LEU A 621 -4.04 -43.28 -16.42
CA LEU A 621 -2.88 -44.01 -15.87
C LEU A 621 -3.11 -45.53 -15.85
N ASP A 622 -4.34 -45.97 -15.59
CA ASP A 622 -4.70 -47.39 -15.50
C ASP A 622 -4.82 -48.03 -16.91
N ASP A 623 -5.27 -47.28 -17.93
CA ASP A 623 -5.38 -47.75 -19.32
C ASP A 623 -4.25 -47.20 -20.22
N ALA A 624 -3.31 -48.05 -20.60
CA ALA A 624 -2.19 -47.69 -21.48
C ALA A 624 -2.61 -47.34 -22.92
N SER A 625 -3.82 -47.74 -23.35
CA SER A 625 -4.36 -47.47 -24.68
C SER A 625 -5.21 -46.19 -24.75
N ASN A 626 -5.38 -45.49 -23.62
CA ASN A 626 -6.20 -44.29 -23.55
C ASN A 626 -5.64 -43.17 -24.46
N PRO A 627 -6.42 -42.67 -25.44
CA PRO A 627 -5.96 -41.67 -26.41
C PRO A 627 -5.53 -40.34 -25.76
N MET A 628 -6.06 -40.01 -24.57
CA MET A 628 -5.68 -38.80 -23.85
C MET A 628 -4.22 -38.81 -23.36
N ARG A 629 -3.59 -39.98 -23.21
CA ARG A 629 -2.17 -40.09 -22.82
C ARG A 629 -1.28 -39.33 -23.78
N GLN A 630 -1.55 -39.44 -25.09
CA GLN A 630 -0.77 -38.76 -26.11
C GLN A 630 -0.89 -37.23 -25.97
N THR A 631 -2.08 -36.71 -25.66
CA THR A 631 -2.31 -35.28 -25.41
C THR A 631 -1.50 -34.79 -24.21
N TYR A 632 -1.50 -35.51 -23.09
CA TYR A 632 -0.71 -35.15 -21.90
C TYR A 632 0.79 -35.22 -22.17
N LEU A 633 1.27 -36.28 -22.83
CA LEU A 633 2.69 -36.41 -23.18
C LEU A 633 3.14 -35.28 -24.12
N MET A 634 2.32 -34.91 -25.10
CA MET A 634 2.60 -33.77 -25.98
C MET A 634 2.69 -32.43 -25.23
N ARG A 635 1.78 -32.19 -24.27
CA ARG A 635 1.85 -31.00 -23.41
C ARG A 635 3.11 -30.99 -22.56
N PHE A 636 3.48 -32.14 -21.99
CA PHE A 636 4.71 -32.29 -21.20
C PHE A 636 5.94 -31.94 -22.04
N VAL A 637 6.04 -32.52 -23.25
CA VAL A 637 7.14 -32.30 -24.18
C VAL A 637 7.26 -30.82 -24.56
N ASP A 638 6.14 -30.14 -24.82
CA ASP A 638 6.17 -28.72 -25.15
C ASP A 638 6.61 -27.87 -23.95
N GLN A 639 6.08 -28.13 -22.75
CA GLN A 639 6.42 -27.38 -21.54
C GLN A 639 7.88 -27.56 -21.13
N GLU A 640 8.36 -28.81 -21.04
CA GLU A 640 9.74 -29.11 -20.65
C GLU A 640 10.71 -28.64 -21.74
N GLY A 641 10.40 -28.87 -23.02
CA GLY A 641 11.25 -28.43 -24.12
C GLY A 641 11.40 -26.90 -24.18
N ARG A 642 10.34 -26.12 -23.90
CA ARG A 642 10.45 -24.65 -23.80
C ARG A 642 11.34 -24.19 -22.65
N LEU A 643 11.34 -24.92 -21.53
CA LEU A 643 12.22 -24.62 -20.40
C LEU A 643 13.69 -24.80 -20.79
N PHE A 644 14.02 -25.88 -21.50
CA PHE A 644 15.35 -26.11 -22.06
C PHE A 644 15.74 -25.06 -23.12
N ILE A 645 14.85 -24.75 -24.08
CA ILE A 645 15.11 -23.70 -25.09
C ILE A 645 15.41 -22.37 -24.41
N ARG A 646 14.59 -21.96 -23.43
CA ARG A 646 14.82 -20.74 -22.66
C ARG A 646 16.17 -20.76 -21.96
N ARG A 647 16.54 -21.87 -21.32
CA ARG A 647 17.85 -22.01 -20.64
C ARG A 647 19.00 -21.82 -21.64
N PHE A 648 19.00 -22.57 -22.74
CA PHE A 648 20.08 -22.50 -23.73
C PHE A 648 20.12 -21.15 -24.45
N TYR A 649 18.96 -20.52 -24.69
CA TYR A 649 18.89 -19.16 -25.19
C TYR A 649 19.59 -18.18 -24.24
N GLN A 650 19.31 -18.24 -22.93
CA GLN A 650 19.98 -17.36 -21.96
C GLN A 650 21.49 -17.59 -21.90
N ASN A 651 21.94 -18.85 -22.04
CA ASN A 651 23.37 -19.18 -22.05
C ASN A 651 24.10 -18.60 -23.27
N HIS A 652 23.45 -18.55 -24.43
CA HIS A 652 24.10 -18.20 -25.70
C HIS A 652 23.78 -16.80 -26.23
N LYS A 653 22.67 -16.15 -25.84
CA LYS A 653 22.19 -14.89 -26.45
C LYS A 653 23.20 -13.72 -26.43
N SER A 654 24.15 -13.72 -25.50
CA SER A 654 25.18 -12.67 -25.38
C SER A 654 26.47 -12.99 -26.15
N GLN A 655 26.54 -14.14 -26.80
CA GLN A 655 27.69 -14.60 -27.56
C GLN A 655 27.53 -14.27 -29.06
N THR A 656 28.65 -14.13 -29.77
CA THR A 656 28.64 -14.07 -31.24
C THR A 656 28.41 -15.47 -31.85
N PRO A 657 27.98 -15.58 -33.12
CA PRO A 657 27.80 -16.89 -33.77
C PRO A 657 29.05 -17.78 -33.75
N VAL A 658 30.24 -17.19 -33.76
CA VAL A 658 31.52 -17.91 -33.65
C VAL A 658 31.72 -18.42 -32.22
N GLN A 659 31.55 -17.56 -31.21
CA GLN A 659 31.69 -17.92 -29.80
C GLN A 659 30.72 -19.03 -29.38
N MET A 660 29.48 -19.03 -29.89
CA MET A 660 28.51 -20.10 -29.62
C MET A 660 29.00 -21.46 -30.14
N ALA A 661 29.56 -21.50 -31.34
CA ALA A 661 30.10 -22.73 -31.92
C ALA A 661 31.34 -23.20 -31.15
N GLU A 662 32.24 -22.28 -30.78
CA GLU A 662 33.43 -22.58 -29.98
C GLU A 662 33.06 -23.16 -28.60
N ASP A 663 32.02 -22.64 -27.94
CA ASP A 663 31.54 -23.18 -26.65
C ASP A 663 31.04 -24.64 -26.78
N VAL A 664 30.30 -24.94 -27.84
CA VAL A 664 29.87 -26.31 -28.17
C VAL A 664 31.08 -27.20 -28.47
N TYR A 665 32.02 -26.72 -29.31
CA TYR A 665 33.21 -27.46 -29.72
C TYR A 665 34.15 -27.75 -28.55
N ALA A 666 34.33 -26.79 -27.64
CA ALA A 666 35.18 -26.94 -26.46
C ALA A 666 34.72 -28.09 -25.56
N ARG A 667 33.41 -28.38 -25.50
CA ARG A 667 32.83 -29.49 -24.73
C ARG A 667 33.00 -30.86 -25.39
N VAL A 668 33.20 -30.91 -26.72
CA VAL A 668 33.38 -32.16 -27.49
C VAL A 668 34.82 -32.40 -27.98
N ARG A 669 35.74 -31.48 -27.71
CA ARG A 669 37.12 -31.43 -28.20
C ARG A 669 38.00 -32.64 -27.88
N ALA A 670 37.61 -33.49 -26.92
CA ALA A 670 38.38 -34.67 -26.54
C ALA A 670 38.11 -35.90 -27.41
N ASN A 671 37.10 -35.87 -28.29
CA ASN A 671 36.68 -37.04 -29.05
C ASN A 671 36.37 -36.68 -30.51
N PRO A 672 37.15 -37.18 -31.49
CA PRO A 672 36.94 -36.90 -32.91
C PRO A 672 35.53 -37.19 -33.39
N ARG A 673 34.89 -38.27 -32.91
CA ARG A 673 33.51 -38.64 -33.28
C ARG A 673 32.49 -37.61 -32.78
N ARG A 674 32.63 -37.16 -31.52
CA ARG A 674 31.73 -36.17 -30.91
C ARG A 674 31.86 -34.82 -31.59
N PHE A 675 33.11 -34.38 -31.80
CA PHE A 675 33.39 -33.14 -32.53
C PHE A 675 32.81 -33.18 -33.93
N THR A 676 33.07 -34.24 -34.69
CA THR A 676 32.58 -34.39 -36.07
C THR A 676 31.05 -34.29 -36.12
N SER A 677 30.33 -34.98 -35.23
CA SER A 677 28.86 -34.92 -35.18
C SER A 677 28.32 -33.51 -34.90
N ALA A 678 28.93 -32.78 -33.97
CA ALA A 678 28.56 -31.40 -33.66
C ALA A 678 28.91 -30.42 -34.78
N TYR A 679 30.14 -30.49 -35.30
CA TYR A 679 30.65 -29.64 -36.37
C TYR A 679 29.83 -29.80 -37.65
N ARG A 680 29.55 -31.04 -38.07
CA ARG A 680 28.75 -31.32 -39.28
C ARG A 680 27.30 -30.84 -39.18
N TYR A 681 26.77 -30.69 -37.96
CA TYR A 681 25.43 -30.13 -37.75
C TYR A 681 25.39 -28.61 -37.76
N LEU A 682 26.40 -27.99 -37.14
CA LEU A 682 26.55 -26.55 -37.04
C LEU A 682 27.08 -25.92 -38.34
N GLU A 683 27.91 -26.64 -39.10
CA GLU A 683 28.48 -26.21 -40.39
C GLU A 683 28.07 -27.17 -41.53
N PRO A 684 26.78 -27.28 -41.87
CA PRO A 684 26.30 -28.27 -42.84
C PRO A 684 26.89 -28.09 -44.25
N GLN A 685 27.36 -26.89 -44.58
CA GLN A 685 27.95 -26.55 -45.89
C GLN A 685 29.49 -26.70 -45.91
N ALA A 686 30.13 -27.08 -44.80
CA ALA A 686 31.58 -27.24 -44.76
C ALA A 686 32.02 -28.47 -45.56
N GLY A 687 32.87 -28.24 -46.57
CA GLY A 687 33.55 -29.27 -47.35
C GLY A 687 34.53 -30.11 -46.51
N PHE A 688 35.00 -31.22 -47.09
CA PHE A 688 35.88 -32.16 -46.39
C PHE A 688 37.16 -31.50 -45.84
N ASP A 689 37.82 -30.66 -46.63
CA ASP A 689 39.07 -30.00 -46.22
C ASP A 689 38.87 -29.03 -45.05
N ALA A 690 37.81 -28.22 -45.10
CA ALA A 690 37.45 -27.29 -44.01
C ALA A 690 37.14 -28.04 -42.70
N TYR A 691 36.46 -29.19 -42.80
CA TYR A 691 36.23 -30.07 -41.65
C TYR A 691 37.54 -30.63 -41.09
N VAL A 692 38.45 -31.14 -41.92
CA VAL A 692 39.72 -31.71 -41.46
C VAL A 692 40.56 -30.64 -40.74
N THR A 693 40.64 -29.43 -41.29
CA THR A 693 41.30 -28.29 -40.62
C THR A 693 40.67 -28.00 -39.26
N ALA A 694 39.33 -27.93 -39.18
CA ALA A 694 38.64 -27.66 -37.93
C ALA A 694 38.81 -28.80 -36.90
N LEU A 695 38.79 -30.05 -37.34
CA LEU A 695 38.99 -31.22 -36.50
C LEU A 695 40.40 -31.24 -35.90
N HIS A 696 41.44 -30.97 -36.70
CA HIS A 696 42.81 -30.91 -36.19
C HIS A 696 43.03 -29.74 -35.23
N ALA A 697 42.43 -28.58 -35.51
CA ALA A 697 42.52 -27.42 -34.64
C ALA A 697 41.84 -27.64 -33.28
N ASN A 698 40.68 -28.32 -33.25
CA ASN A 698 39.91 -28.51 -32.03
C ASN A 698 40.22 -29.83 -31.30
N VAL A 699 40.67 -30.86 -32.03
CA VAL A 699 40.99 -32.19 -31.48
C VAL A 699 42.42 -32.55 -31.89
N PRO A 700 43.47 -32.08 -31.20
CA PRO A 700 44.86 -32.29 -31.63
C PRO A 700 45.25 -33.76 -31.82
N ALA A 701 44.66 -34.66 -31.03
CA ALA A 701 44.85 -36.12 -31.16
C ALA A 701 44.35 -36.69 -32.51
N SER A 702 43.57 -35.94 -33.28
CA SER A 702 43.10 -36.34 -34.60
C SER A 702 44.18 -36.24 -35.69
N ALA A 703 45.29 -35.52 -35.44
CA ALA A 703 46.36 -35.31 -36.42
C ALA A 703 47.05 -36.62 -36.86
N SER A 704 46.96 -37.68 -36.06
CA SER A 704 47.50 -39.01 -36.37
C SER A 704 46.51 -39.92 -37.12
N LEU A 705 45.28 -39.47 -37.41
CA LEU A 705 44.27 -40.26 -38.10
C LEU A 705 44.59 -40.35 -39.61
N SER A 706 44.38 -41.54 -40.19
CA SER A 706 44.58 -41.75 -41.62
C SER A 706 43.55 -40.98 -42.46
N PRO A 707 43.88 -40.59 -43.72
CA PRO A 707 42.93 -39.94 -44.62
C PRO A 707 41.64 -40.75 -44.84
N LYS A 708 41.74 -42.10 -44.85
CA LYS A 708 40.59 -43.01 -44.98
C LYS A 708 39.68 -42.93 -43.75
N THR A 709 40.24 -42.84 -42.54
CA THR A 709 39.50 -42.68 -41.29
C THR A 709 38.81 -41.33 -41.21
N LEU A 710 39.49 -40.25 -41.61
CA LEU A 710 38.93 -38.90 -41.66
C LEU A 710 37.73 -38.82 -42.62
N LYS A 711 37.87 -39.41 -43.81
CA LYS A 711 36.79 -39.50 -44.81
C LYS A 711 35.60 -40.31 -44.29
N SER A 712 35.86 -41.47 -43.67
CA SER A 712 34.83 -42.27 -43.03
C SER A 712 34.08 -41.52 -41.93
N LEU A 713 34.76 -40.76 -41.07
CA LEU A 713 34.12 -39.92 -40.05
C LEU A 713 33.24 -38.84 -40.68
N TYR A 714 33.71 -38.18 -41.74
CA TYR A 714 32.98 -37.12 -42.43
C TYR A 714 31.68 -37.63 -43.11
N GLU A 715 31.76 -38.81 -43.72
CA GLU A 715 30.62 -39.48 -44.39
C GLU A 715 29.63 -40.05 -43.36
N THR A 716 30.12 -40.73 -42.31
CA THR A 716 29.28 -41.35 -41.27
C THR A 716 28.48 -40.31 -40.48
N HIS A 717 29.03 -39.11 -40.29
CA HIS A 717 28.40 -38.00 -39.58
C HIS A 717 27.88 -36.92 -40.54
N ALA A 718 27.35 -37.31 -41.70
CA ALA A 718 26.70 -36.38 -42.62
C ALA A 718 25.56 -35.58 -41.93
N PRO A 719 25.21 -34.38 -42.44
CA PRO A 719 24.16 -33.54 -41.85
C PRO A 719 22.80 -34.22 -41.68
N ASP A 720 22.49 -35.24 -42.46
CA ASP A 720 21.25 -36.03 -42.48
C ASP A 720 21.38 -37.43 -41.83
N ALA A 721 22.59 -37.82 -41.40
CA ALA A 721 22.85 -39.16 -40.85
C ALA A 721 22.14 -39.46 -39.52
N TYR A 722 21.74 -38.43 -38.77
CA TYR A 722 21.11 -38.56 -37.45
C TYR A 722 19.95 -37.58 -37.30
N ASN A 723 18.88 -38.03 -36.65
CA ASN A 723 17.89 -37.13 -36.06
C ASN A 723 18.53 -36.33 -34.90
N LEU A 724 17.86 -35.29 -34.42
CA LEU A 724 18.38 -34.38 -33.39
C LEU A 724 18.67 -35.11 -32.06
N ALA A 725 17.83 -36.08 -31.69
CA ALA A 725 17.98 -36.85 -30.46
C ALA A 725 19.24 -37.73 -30.49
N ASP A 726 19.41 -38.52 -31.55
CA ASP A 726 20.57 -39.37 -31.77
C ASP A 726 21.86 -38.54 -31.87
N ARG A 727 21.75 -37.33 -32.43
CA ARG A 727 22.89 -36.42 -32.50
C ARG A 727 23.33 -35.94 -31.14
N GLY A 728 22.40 -35.57 -30.26
CA GLY A 728 22.72 -35.24 -28.87
C GLY A 728 23.29 -36.42 -28.10
N TYR A 729 22.82 -37.65 -28.36
CA TYR A 729 23.42 -38.86 -27.80
C TYR A 729 24.87 -39.05 -28.26
N VAL A 730 25.16 -38.85 -29.55
CA VAL A 730 26.54 -38.97 -30.06
C VAL A 730 27.44 -37.88 -29.48
N THR A 731 26.99 -36.62 -29.45
CA THR A 731 27.80 -35.49 -28.98
C THR A 731 27.91 -35.42 -27.46
N GLN A 732 26.98 -36.04 -26.73
CA GLN A 732 26.77 -35.82 -25.29
C GLN A 732 26.42 -34.36 -24.95
N ILE A 733 25.86 -33.63 -25.92
CA ILE A 733 25.30 -32.29 -25.75
C ILE A 733 23.78 -32.40 -25.83
N HIS A 734 23.06 -31.60 -25.03
CA HIS A 734 21.61 -31.65 -25.05
C HIS A 734 21.07 -31.36 -26.46
N PRO A 735 20.20 -32.21 -27.03
CA PRO A 735 19.69 -32.04 -28.39
C PRO A 735 19.11 -30.65 -28.69
N LEU A 736 18.32 -30.09 -27.76
CA LEU A 736 17.75 -28.74 -27.90
C LEU A 736 18.80 -27.63 -27.82
N GLU A 737 19.94 -27.84 -27.17
CA GLU A 737 21.03 -26.86 -27.15
C GLU A 737 21.68 -26.75 -28.53
N LEU A 738 21.94 -27.90 -29.18
CA LEU A 738 22.43 -27.93 -30.55
C LEU A 738 21.48 -27.19 -31.50
N TRP A 739 20.18 -27.42 -31.37
CA TRP A 739 19.16 -26.74 -32.16
C TRP A 739 19.13 -25.23 -31.91
N VAL A 740 19.13 -24.79 -30.65
CA VAL A 740 19.15 -23.36 -30.28
C VAL A 740 20.38 -22.68 -30.86
N VAL A 741 21.56 -23.27 -30.69
CA VAL A 741 22.82 -22.73 -31.24
C VAL A 741 22.76 -22.64 -32.76
N LYS A 742 22.29 -23.69 -33.45
CA LYS A 742 22.13 -23.65 -34.90
C LYS A 742 21.17 -22.56 -35.37
N ALA A 743 20.03 -22.40 -34.69
CA ALA A 743 19.02 -21.39 -35.01
C ALA A 743 19.57 -19.97 -34.80
N LEU A 744 20.18 -19.68 -33.64
CA LEU A 744 20.78 -18.39 -33.33
C LEU A 744 21.95 -18.03 -34.26
N ARG A 745 22.75 -19.02 -34.69
CA ARG A 745 23.83 -18.81 -35.66
C ARG A 745 23.32 -18.52 -37.07
N SER A 746 22.22 -19.17 -37.47
CA SER A 746 21.62 -18.98 -38.79
C SER A 746 20.86 -17.65 -38.92
N ALA A 747 20.30 -17.16 -37.82
CA ALA A 747 19.62 -15.87 -37.74
C ALA A 747 20.00 -15.12 -36.44
N PRO A 748 21.14 -14.41 -36.43
CA PRO A 748 21.57 -13.63 -35.27
C PRO A 748 20.52 -12.58 -34.89
N GLY A 749 20.22 -12.45 -33.59
CA GLY A 749 19.19 -11.53 -33.08
C GLY A 749 17.78 -12.10 -32.97
N THR A 750 17.57 -13.38 -33.32
CA THR A 750 16.29 -14.09 -33.07
C THR A 750 15.91 -14.02 -31.59
N ASP A 751 14.67 -13.59 -31.30
CA ASP A 751 14.17 -13.50 -29.93
C ASP A 751 13.66 -14.86 -29.41
N LEU A 752 13.50 -14.96 -28.08
CA LEU A 752 13.06 -16.20 -27.43
C LEU A 752 11.69 -16.66 -27.94
N LYS A 753 10.78 -15.72 -28.25
CA LYS A 753 9.44 -16.05 -28.73
C LYS A 753 9.52 -16.77 -30.08
N THR A 754 10.33 -16.26 -31.00
CA THR A 754 10.51 -16.86 -32.32
C THR A 754 11.17 -18.24 -32.22
N LEU A 755 12.13 -18.43 -31.31
CA LEU A 755 12.70 -19.76 -31.02
C LEU A 755 11.66 -20.73 -30.42
N ASP A 756 10.81 -20.26 -29.51
CA ASP A 756 9.74 -21.08 -28.94
C ASP A 756 8.75 -21.53 -30.02
N ASP A 757 8.40 -20.64 -30.94
CA ASP A 757 7.44 -20.92 -32.03
C ASP A 757 8.06 -21.87 -33.09
N GLN A 758 9.32 -21.64 -33.49
CA GLN A 758 10.03 -22.48 -34.47
C GLN A 758 10.49 -23.83 -33.90
N GLY A 759 10.71 -23.91 -32.58
CA GLY A 759 11.27 -25.09 -31.93
C GLY A 759 10.29 -26.24 -31.69
N ALA A 760 9.03 -26.13 -32.13
CA ALA A 760 8.00 -27.13 -31.85
C ALA A 760 8.39 -28.54 -32.35
N ASP A 761 8.92 -28.64 -33.57
CA ASP A 761 9.36 -29.92 -34.15
C ASP A 761 10.60 -30.46 -33.45
N ALA A 762 11.58 -29.60 -33.16
CA ALA A 762 12.77 -29.99 -32.42
C ALA A 762 12.41 -30.50 -31.02
N ARG A 763 11.48 -29.86 -30.31
CA ARG A 763 10.96 -30.35 -29.02
C ARG A 763 10.31 -31.72 -29.17
N ARG A 764 9.45 -31.94 -30.17
CA ARG A 764 8.82 -33.25 -30.41
C ARG A 764 9.86 -34.34 -30.70
N GLU A 765 10.80 -34.05 -31.59
CA GLU A 765 11.81 -35.00 -32.06
C GLU A 765 12.69 -35.52 -30.92
N VAL A 766 13.12 -34.63 -30.03
CA VAL A 766 13.95 -34.95 -28.85
C VAL A 766 13.27 -35.93 -27.90
N TYR A 767 11.95 -35.90 -27.84
CA TYR A 767 11.15 -36.76 -26.96
C TYR A 767 10.44 -37.90 -27.70
N ASN A 768 10.80 -38.19 -28.97
CA ASN A 768 10.20 -39.30 -29.72
C ASN A 768 10.27 -40.65 -29.00
N TRP A 769 11.31 -40.86 -28.19
CA TRP A 769 11.46 -42.06 -27.36
C TRP A 769 10.33 -42.23 -26.32
N LEU A 770 9.74 -41.13 -25.85
CA LEU A 770 8.70 -41.11 -24.81
C LEU A 770 7.37 -41.66 -25.34
N PHE A 771 7.10 -41.53 -26.64
CA PHE A 771 5.85 -42.01 -27.25
C PHE A 771 5.84 -43.51 -27.55
N LYS A 772 6.96 -44.23 -27.35
CA LYS A 772 7.02 -45.68 -27.54
C LYS A 772 6.31 -46.42 -26.40
N THR A 773 5.40 -47.34 -26.72
CA THR A 773 4.54 -48.07 -25.77
C THR A 773 5.32 -48.94 -24.76
N SER A 774 6.56 -49.35 -25.07
CA SER A 774 7.44 -50.09 -24.16
C SER A 774 7.94 -49.26 -22.96
N ARG A 775 7.63 -47.96 -22.88
CA ARG A 775 8.07 -47.04 -21.82
C ARG A 775 6.92 -46.56 -20.92
N LYS A 776 5.94 -47.42 -20.63
CA LYS A 776 4.75 -47.09 -19.80
C LYS A 776 5.10 -46.35 -18.49
N ASN A 777 6.04 -46.87 -17.70
CA ASN A 777 6.43 -46.22 -16.43
C ASN A 777 6.97 -44.81 -16.61
N ALA A 778 7.77 -44.57 -17.66
CA ALA A 778 8.30 -43.24 -17.94
C ALA A 778 7.17 -42.27 -18.30
N GLN A 779 6.22 -42.71 -19.13
CA GLN A 779 5.04 -41.93 -19.50
C GLN A 779 4.16 -41.61 -18.27
N ASP A 780 3.89 -42.62 -17.43
CA ASP A 780 3.03 -42.49 -16.26
C ASP A 780 3.57 -41.44 -15.28
N ILE A 781 4.88 -41.41 -15.05
CA ILE A 781 5.53 -40.39 -14.20
C ILE A 781 5.28 -38.97 -14.73
N ARG A 782 5.41 -38.75 -16.06
CA ARG A 782 5.24 -37.41 -16.65
C ARG A 782 3.79 -36.97 -16.68
N ILE A 783 2.89 -37.90 -17.01
CA ILE A 783 1.45 -37.68 -16.93
C ILE A 783 1.06 -37.35 -15.50
N GLN A 784 1.57 -38.08 -14.50
CA GLN A 784 1.34 -37.80 -13.09
C GLN A 784 1.83 -36.41 -12.67
N SER A 785 3.00 -35.96 -13.13
CA SER A 785 3.48 -34.59 -12.85
C SER A 785 2.54 -33.52 -13.40
N LEU A 786 2.00 -33.70 -14.62
CA LEU A 786 1.02 -32.75 -15.18
C LEU A 786 -0.32 -32.78 -14.43
N LEU A 787 -0.79 -33.97 -14.05
CA LEU A 787 -2.01 -34.11 -13.26
C LEU A 787 -1.87 -33.49 -11.87
N GLU A 788 -0.67 -33.57 -11.28
CA GLU A 788 -0.36 -32.87 -10.03
C GLU A 788 -0.46 -31.35 -10.21
N VAL A 789 0.10 -30.79 -11.29
CA VAL A 789 -0.02 -29.36 -11.61
C VAL A 789 -1.50 -28.95 -11.75
N GLU A 790 -2.30 -29.70 -12.53
CA GLU A 790 -3.73 -29.43 -12.69
C GLU A 790 -4.51 -29.54 -11.36
N ALA A 791 -4.12 -30.48 -10.49
CA ALA A 791 -4.70 -30.60 -9.16
C ALA A 791 -4.37 -29.40 -8.27
N PHE A 792 -3.15 -28.88 -8.34
CA PHE A 792 -2.76 -27.64 -7.66
C PHE A 792 -3.47 -26.42 -8.25
N ASP A 793 -3.81 -26.38 -9.53
CA ASP A 793 -4.68 -25.32 -10.08
C ASP A 793 -6.09 -25.38 -9.48
N GLY A 794 -6.62 -26.60 -9.26
CA GLY A 794 -7.84 -26.84 -8.49
C GLY A 794 -7.74 -26.27 -7.07
N LEU A 795 -6.69 -26.66 -6.35
CA LEU A 795 -6.41 -26.18 -4.98
C LEU A 795 -6.26 -24.65 -4.93
N LEU A 796 -5.58 -24.04 -5.90
CA LEU A 796 -5.36 -22.61 -5.99
C LEU A 796 -6.68 -21.85 -6.09
N ARG A 797 -7.66 -22.33 -6.87
CA ARG A 797 -8.99 -21.71 -6.97
C ARG A 797 -9.67 -21.66 -5.61
N ASP A 798 -9.62 -22.75 -4.85
CA ASP A 798 -10.22 -22.84 -3.52
C ASP A 798 -9.47 -21.98 -2.50
N TRP A 799 -8.14 -21.93 -2.57
CA TRP A 799 -7.31 -21.06 -1.74
C TRP A 799 -7.56 -19.58 -2.03
N LYS A 800 -7.69 -19.18 -3.31
CA LYS A 800 -8.03 -17.80 -3.70
C LYS A 800 -9.40 -17.39 -3.17
N ARG A 801 -10.40 -18.27 -3.25
CA ARG A 801 -11.72 -18.02 -2.64
C ARG A 801 -11.58 -17.70 -1.14
N LEU A 802 -10.66 -18.37 -0.45
CA LEU A 802 -10.35 -18.16 0.97
C LEU A 802 -9.22 -17.13 1.22
N GLY A 803 -9.03 -16.17 0.31
CA GLY A 803 -8.12 -15.03 0.51
C GLY A 803 -6.65 -15.27 0.21
N TYR A 804 -6.26 -16.36 -0.48
CA TYR A 804 -4.87 -16.51 -0.95
C TYR A 804 -4.55 -15.44 -2.01
N PRO A 805 -3.45 -14.68 -1.86
CA PRO A 805 -3.28 -13.41 -2.57
C PRO A 805 -2.40 -13.49 -3.83
N PHE A 806 -2.00 -14.70 -4.27
CA PHE A 806 -1.11 -14.88 -5.41
C PHE A 806 -1.77 -15.71 -6.52
N ASP A 807 -1.32 -15.49 -7.75
CA ASP A 807 -1.83 -16.18 -8.94
C ASP A 807 -1.20 -17.55 -9.19
N ASN A 808 -0.25 -17.96 -8.36
CA ASN A 808 0.40 -19.26 -8.44
C ASN A 808 0.68 -19.85 -7.05
N ILE A 809 0.68 -21.17 -6.98
CA ILE A 809 1.22 -21.96 -5.86
C ILE A 809 2.26 -22.93 -6.39
N THR A 810 3.18 -23.33 -5.53
CA THR A 810 4.19 -24.34 -5.85
C THR A 810 3.50 -25.70 -5.97
N PRO A 811 3.52 -26.37 -7.14
CA PRO A 811 2.79 -27.63 -7.35
C PRO A 811 3.56 -28.81 -6.74
N SER A 812 3.68 -28.82 -5.42
CA SER A 812 4.37 -29.84 -4.64
C SER A 812 3.70 -30.01 -3.28
N TYR A 813 3.77 -31.21 -2.69
CA TYR A 813 3.29 -31.45 -1.33
C TYR A 813 3.97 -30.55 -0.29
N ALA A 814 5.16 -30.01 -0.61
CA ALA A 814 5.85 -28.99 0.19
C ALA A 814 5.00 -27.71 0.44
N THR A 815 3.97 -27.46 -0.37
CA THR A 815 3.00 -26.38 -0.15
C THR A 815 2.31 -26.49 1.22
N ALA A 816 2.15 -27.70 1.76
CA ALA A 816 1.58 -27.90 3.10
C ALA A 816 2.45 -27.34 4.25
N ILE A 817 3.71 -27.06 3.98
CA ILE A 817 4.70 -26.62 4.99
C ILE A 817 5.35 -25.27 4.68
N GLY A 818 4.86 -24.53 3.67
CA GLY A 818 5.25 -23.13 3.44
C GLY A 818 5.81 -22.81 2.05
N ALA A 819 6.09 -23.82 1.21
CA ALA A 819 6.81 -23.62 -0.06
C ALA A 819 6.11 -22.70 -1.09
N SER A 820 4.81 -22.43 -0.91
CA SER A 820 4.06 -21.49 -1.76
C SER A 820 4.17 -20.03 -1.29
N GLY A 821 4.62 -19.78 -0.06
CA GLY A 821 4.57 -18.49 0.60
C GLY A 821 3.15 -17.95 0.81
N ASP A 822 3.00 -16.93 1.66
CA ASP A 822 1.73 -16.24 1.91
C ASP A 822 1.98 -14.78 2.32
N ARG A 823 0.90 -14.00 2.53
CA ARG A 823 0.95 -12.67 3.15
C ARG A 823 0.36 -12.74 4.56
N PRO A 824 0.95 -12.05 5.56
CA PRO A 824 0.35 -11.98 6.89
C PRO A 824 -1.11 -11.50 6.86
N ALA A 825 -1.44 -10.46 6.07
CA ALA A 825 -2.81 -9.98 5.95
C ALA A 825 -3.79 -11.02 5.36
N ALA A 826 -3.33 -11.88 4.44
CA ALA A 826 -4.14 -12.94 3.85
C ALA A 826 -4.40 -14.10 4.83
N LEU A 827 -3.45 -14.41 5.70
CA LEU A 827 -3.67 -15.33 6.82
C LEU A 827 -4.65 -14.74 7.85
N ALA A 828 -4.55 -13.44 8.14
CA ALA A 828 -5.52 -12.76 8.99
C ALA A 828 -6.93 -12.81 8.39
N GLU A 829 -7.07 -12.66 7.06
CA GLU A 829 -8.34 -12.80 6.36
C GLU A 829 -8.93 -14.21 6.50
N LEU A 830 -8.12 -15.26 6.29
CA LEU A 830 -8.54 -16.64 6.52
C LEU A 830 -8.99 -16.86 7.98
N MET A 831 -8.24 -16.32 8.94
CA MET A 831 -8.64 -16.37 10.35
C MET A 831 -9.96 -15.63 10.59
N GLY A 832 -10.16 -14.50 9.93
CA GLY A 832 -11.42 -13.76 9.96
C GLY A 832 -12.59 -14.60 9.45
N ILE A 833 -12.42 -15.36 8.37
CA ILE A 833 -13.45 -16.29 7.87
C ILE A 833 -13.80 -17.33 8.95
N LEU A 834 -12.79 -17.87 9.65
CA LEU A 834 -13.00 -18.87 10.71
C LEU A 834 -13.71 -18.28 11.94
N VAL A 835 -13.32 -17.09 12.40
CA VAL A 835 -13.94 -16.37 13.54
C VAL A 835 -15.37 -15.91 13.22
N ASN A 836 -15.68 -15.72 11.94
CA ASN A 836 -17.03 -15.43 11.44
C ASN A 836 -17.79 -16.70 11.03
N ASP A 837 -17.46 -17.86 11.60
CA ASP A 837 -18.17 -19.14 11.39
C ASP A 837 -18.30 -19.51 9.90
N GLY A 838 -17.24 -19.28 9.14
CA GLY A 838 -17.15 -19.59 7.71
C GLY A 838 -17.64 -18.46 6.79
N VAL A 839 -17.99 -17.30 7.32
CA VAL A 839 -18.43 -16.13 6.55
C VAL A 839 -17.26 -15.18 6.30
N ARG A 840 -17.02 -14.83 5.04
CA ARG A 840 -16.12 -13.73 4.66
C ARG A 840 -16.85 -12.40 4.85
N ALA A 841 -16.71 -11.84 6.04
CA ALA A 841 -17.21 -10.50 6.34
C ALA A 841 -16.37 -9.41 5.65
N PRO A 842 -16.97 -8.28 5.25
CA PRO A 842 -16.23 -7.20 4.61
C PRO A 842 -15.16 -6.64 5.55
N THR A 843 -13.95 -6.46 5.03
CA THR A 843 -12.89 -5.76 5.78
C THR A 843 -13.14 -4.26 5.74
N VAL A 844 -13.09 -3.61 6.90
CA VAL A 844 -13.41 -2.20 7.09
C VAL A 844 -12.20 -1.50 7.71
N SER A 845 -11.76 -0.39 7.12
CA SER A 845 -10.80 0.52 7.80
C SER A 845 -11.24 1.97 7.81
N LEU A 846 -12.23 2.31 6.99
CA LEU A 846 -12.84 3.63 6.87
C LEU A 846 -14.35 3.47 7.08
N THR A 847 -14.96 4.36 7.85
CA THR A 847 -16.38 4.29 8.24
C THR A 847 -17.19 5.48 7.75
N GLY A 848 -16.56 6.66 7.64
CA GLY A 848 -17.21 7.91 7.28
C GLY A 848 -16.32 8.80 6.41
N MET A 849 -16.95 9.59 5.53
CA MET A 849 -16.31 10.67 4.78
C MET A 849 -17.19 11.92 4.85
N HIS A 850 -16.61 13.06 5.24
CA HIS A 850 -17.29 14.35 5.30
C HIS A 850 -16.52 15.36 4.46
N PHE A 851 -17.06 15.65 3.27
CA PHE A 851 -16.52 16.64 2.35
C PHE A 851 -17.09 18.01 2.63
N ALA A 852 -16.25 19.03 2.45
CA ALA A 852 -16.67 20.42 2.31
C ALA A 852 -17.52 20.95 3.48
N ALA A 853 -17.17 20.56 4.71
CA ALA A 853 -17.96 20.84 5.90
C ALA A 853 -18.28 22.34 6.03
N HIS A 854 -19.53 22.69 6.35
CA HIS A 854 -20.01 24.07 6.50
C HIS A 854 -19.98 24.93 5.22
N THR A 855 -20.03 24.31 4.04
CA THR A 855 -20.13 25.00 2.75
C THR A 855 -21.39 24.59 1.98
N PRO A 856 -21.75 25.27 0.88
CA PRO A 856 -22.80 24.81 -0.03
C PRO A 856 -22.56 23.44 -0.69
N TYR A 857 -21.37 22.84 -0.48
CA TYR A 857 -20.98 21.54 -1.02
C TYR A 857 -20.93 20.43 0.05
N ASP A 858 -21.29 20.74 1.30
CA ASP A 858 -21.23 19.83 2.45
C ASP A 858 -21.90 18.48 2.13
N THR A 859 -21.12 17.40 2.18
CA THR A 859 -21.59 16.05 1.84
C THR A 859 -21.01 15.04 2.82
N ARG A 860 -21.90 14.26 3.45
CA ARG A 860 -21.57 13.19 4.40
C ARG A 860 -21.91 11.83 3.82
N LEU A 861 -20.96 10.90 3.91
CA LEU A 861 -21.09 9.55 3.41
C LEU A 861 -20.72 8.52 4.48
N SER A 862 -21.41 7.39 4.43
CA SER A 862 -21.07 6.16 5.14
C SER A 862 -21.07 4.98 4.18
N ARG A 863 -20.49 3.86 4.62
CA ARG A 863 -20.49 2.62 3.84
C ARG A 863 -21.90 2.02 3.81
N LYS A 864 -22.29 1.51 2.64
CA LYS A 864 -23.46 0.63 2.52
C LYS A 864 -23.15 -0.67 3.29
N PRO A 865 -24.09 -1.19 4.09
CA PRO A 865 -23.93 -2.51 4.69
C PRO A 865 -23.71 -3.54 3.58
N ALA A 866 -22.57 -4.23 3.60
CA ALA A 866 -22.28 -5.30 2.66
C ALA A 866 -22.51 -6.64 3.37
N PRO A 867 -23.39 -7.51 2.86
CA PRO A 867 -23.56 -8.84 3.45
C PRO A 867 -22.25 -9.63 3.30
N GLY A 868 -21.91 -10.39 4.34
CA GLY A 868 -20.80 -11.34 4.25
C GLY A 868 -21.17 -12.52 3.37
N GLU A 869 -20.17 -13.13 2.72
CA GLU A 869 -20.36 -14.32 1.88
C GLU A 869 -20.02 -15.58 2.67
N ARG A 870 -20.91 -16.58 2.72
CA ARG A 870 -20.61 -17.86 3.37
C ARG A 870 -19.73 -18.71 2.45
N LEU A 871 -18.47 -18.89 2.85
CA LEU A 871 -17.48 -19.66 2.09
C LEU A 871 -17.25 -21.06 2.66
N LEU A 872 -17.47 -21.23 3.97
CA LEU A 872 -17.36 -22.51 4.66
C LEU A 872 -18.65 -22.82 5.45
N PRO A 873 -19.02 -24.11 5.58
CA PRO A 873 -19.98 -24.54 6.58
C PRO A 873 -19.53 -24.14 7.99
N VAL A 874 -20.49 -23.84 8.86
CA VAL A 874 -20.23 -23.43 10.25
C VAL A 874 -19.41 -24.49 10.98
N GLU A 875 -19.74 -25.77 10.77
CA GLU A 875 -19.11 -26.90 11.45
C GLU A 875 -17.62 -27.04 11.07
N VAL A 876 -17.26 -26.70 9.83
CA VAL A 876 -15.84 -26.68 9.39
C VAL A 876 -15.08 -25.59 10.13
N ALA A 877 -15.62 -24.37 10.16
CA ALA A 877 -14.97 -23.24 10.82
C ALA A 877 -14.79 -23.49 12.33
N GLN A 878 -15.81 -24.01 13.01
CA GLN A 878 -15.77 -24.31 14.43
C GLN A 878 -14.81 -25.46 14.77
N THR A 879 -14.75 -26.50 13.94
CA THR A 879 -13.81 -27.61 14.13
C THR A 879 -12.35 -27.15 13.97
N VAL A 880 -12.06 -26.31 12.97
CA VAL A 880 -10.73 -25.72 12.80
C VAL A 880 -10.39 -24.81 13.98
N ARG A 881 -11.31 -23.94 14.43
CA ARG A 881 -11.08 -23.07 15.61
C ARG A 881 -10.73 -23.86 16.86
N ARG A 882 -11.40 -24.99 17.11
CA ARG A 882 -11.07 -25.89 18.23
C ARG A 882 -9.70 -26.54 18.06
N ALA A 883 -9.32 -26.92 16.85
CA ALA A 883 -7.99 -27.48 16.59
C ALA A 883 -6.89 -26.46 16.86
N LEU A 884 -7.13 -25.19 16.51
CA LEU A 884 -6.24 -24.07 16.77
C LEU A 884 -6.16 -23.66 18.24
N ALA A 885 -7.22 -23.84 19.03
CA ALA A 885 -7.17 -23.65 20.49
C ALA A 885 -6.20 -24.65 21.14
N LYS A 886 -6.24 -25.92 20.73
CA LYS A 886 -5.33 -26.96 21.24
C LYS A 886 -3.85 -26.66 21.00
N VAL A 887 -3.53 -25.94 19.91
CA VAL A 887 -2.15 -25.48 19.62
C VAL A 887 -1.63 -24.56 20.73
N VAL A 888 -2.51 -23.78 21.34
CA VAL A 888 -2.20 -22.81 22.40
C VAL A 888 -2.32 -23.42 23.79
N GLU A 889 -3.29 -24.31 24.02
CA GLU A 889 -3.50 -24.96 25.32
C GLU A 889 -2.35 -25.90 25.72
N GLY A 890 -1.67 -26.51 24.75
CA GLY A 890 -0.55 -27.40 25.05
C GLY A 890 0.29 -27.82 23.85
N GLY A 891 0.21 -27.09 22.74
CA GLY A 891 0.96 -27.35 21.52
C GLY A 891 2.11 -26.36 21.31
N THR A 892 2.41 -26.08 20.05
CA THR A 892 3.53 -25.20 19.66
C THR A 892 3.41 -23.75 20.15
N ALA A 893 2.23 -23.31 20.60
CA ALA A 893 1.98 -21.99 21.17
C ALA A 893 1.67 -22.02 22.68
N GLY A 894 2.02 -23.11 23.39
CA GLY A 894 1.76 -23.34 24.82
C GLY A 894 2.07 -22.17 25.76
N ARG A 895 3.05 -21.33 25.40
CA ARG A 895 3.45 -20.13 26.17
C ARG A 895 2.32 -19.13 26.38
N LEU A 896 1.32 -19.13 25.49
CA LEU A 896 0.18 -18.20 25.49
C LEU A 896 -1.02 -18.72 26.30
N ALA A 897 -0.99 -19.96 26.80
CA ALA A 897 -2.05 -20.49 27.64
C ALA A 897 -2.28 -19.59 28.85
N GLY A 898 -3.54 -19.15 29.05
CA GLY A 898 -3.92 -18.26 30.16
C GLY A 898 -3.37 -16.84 30.10
N ALA A 899 -2.77 -16.40 28.98
CA ALA A 899 -2.16 -15.08 28.85
C ALA A 899 -3.16 -13.92 28.79
N LEU A 900 -4.43 -14.20 28.44
CA LEU A 900 -5.48 -13.21 28.32
C LEU A 900 -6.67 -13.60 29.21
N LYS A 901 -7.18 -12.61 29.95
CA LYS A 901 -8.37 -12.75 30.79
C LYS A 901 -9.37 -11.67 30.42
N ASP A 902 -10.64 -11.91 30.65
CA ASP A 902 -11.68 -10.91 30.55
C ASP A 902 -11.67 -9.98 31.79
N PRO A 903 -12.46 -8.89 31.81
CA PRO A 903 -12.59 -8.04 32.99
C PRO A 903 -13.07 -8.76 34.26
N ALA A 904 -13.76 -9.90 34.13
CA ALA A 904 -14.20 -10.74 35.24
C ALA A 904 -13.11 -11.73 35.73
N GLY A 905 -11.91 -11.69 35.12
CA GLY A 905 -10.78 -12.57 35.44
C GLY A 905 -10.84 -13.96 34.81
N GLN A 906 -11.84 -14.25 33.98
CA GLN A 906 -11.97 -15.54 33.28
C GLN A 906 -11.02 -15.61 32.08
N PRO A 907 -10.36 -16.76 31.84
CA PRO A 907 -9.48 -16.92 30.68
C PRO A 907 -10.24 -16.75 29.36
N ILE A 908 -9.72 -15.91 28.46
CA ILE A 908 -10.23 -15.80 27.09
C ILE A 908 -9.56 -16.87 26.24
N THR A 909 -10.37 -17.69 25.55
CA THR A 909 -9.86 -18.70 24.62
C THR A 909 -9.03 -18.05 23.53
N LEU A 910 -7.77 -18.46 23.43
CA LEU A 910 -6.85 -18.02 22.39
C LEU A 910 -6.49 -19.23 21.54
N GLY A 911 -6.58 -19.08 20.22
CA GLY A 911 -6.22 -20.13 19.28
C GLY A 911 -5.42 -19.55 18.13
N GLY A 912 -4.57 -20.37 17.52
CA GLY A 912 -3.78 -19.91 16.39
C GLY A 912 -2.89 -20.97 15.79
N LYS A 913 -2.18 -20.59 14.73
CA LYS A 913 -1.19 -21.44 14.07
C LYS A 913 0.16 -20.76 14.03
N THR A 914 1.16 -21.47 14.53
CA THR A 914 2.56 -21.07 14.44
C THR A 914 3.21 -21.50 13.13
N GLY A 915 4.16 -20.71 12.64
CA GLY A 915 4.99 -21.01 11.48
C GLY A 915 6.41 -20.53 11.67
N THR A 916 7.37 -21.34 11.23
CA THR A 916 8.79 -20.97 11.13
C THR A 916 9.22 -21.29 9.71
N GLY A 917 9.72 -20.29 8.98
CA GLY A 917 10.28 -20.45 7.64
C GLY A 917 11.79 -20.31 7.68
N ASP A 918 12.50 -21.18 6.95
CA ASP A 918 13.94 -21.10 6.71
C ASP A 918 14.15 -21.28 5.20
N HIS A 919 14.17 -20.17 4.49
CA HIS A 919 14.22 -20.16 3.03
C HIS A 919 15.68 -20.19 2.58
N ARG A 920 16.05 -21.26 1.88
CA ARG A 920 17.40 -21.48 1.35
C ARG A 920 17.34 -22.02 -0.06
N PHE A 921 18.32 -21.65 -0.87
CA PHE A 921 18.61 -22.34 -2.12
C PHE A 921 19.70 -23.36 -1.87
N GLU A 922 19.42 -24.63 -2.18
CA GLU A 922 20.37 -25.72 -2.03
C GLU A 922 20.60 -26.39 -3.38
N THR A 923 21.88 -26.61 -3.70
CA THR A 923 22.29 -27.34 -4.91
C THR A 923 22.81 -28.70 -4.49
N TYR A 924 22.28 -29.76 -5.09
CA TYR A 924 22.67 -31.13 -4.79
C TYR A 924 23.39 -31.77 -5.98
N GLY A 925 24.44 -32.53 -5.68
CA GLY A 925 25.23 -33.31 -6.63
C GLY A 925 24.73 -34.75 -6.80
N LYS A 926 25.48 -35.54 -7.58
CA LYS A 926 25.23 -36.98 -7.72
C LYS A 926 25.17 -37.65 -6.34
N GLY A 927 24.18 -38.52 -6.11
CA GLY A 927 23.99 -39.22 -4.84
C GLY A 927 23.37 -38.38 -3.70
N GLY A 928 22.90 -37.16 -3.97
CA GLY A 928 22.23 -36.32 -2.95
C GLY A 928 23.19 -35.56 -2.04
N GLN A 929 24.46 -35.41 -2.44
CA GLN A 929 25.43 -34.60 -1.71
C GLN A 929 25.10 -33.11 -1.85
N LEU A 930 24.97 -32.38 -0.75
CA LEU A 930 24.83 -30.91 -0.78
C LEU A 930 26.14 -30.28 -1.28
N ILE A 931 26.06 -29.56 -2.40
CA ILE A 931 27.19 -28.84 -3.02
C ILE A 931 27.23 -27.39 -2.54
N ASP A 932 26.08 -26.73 -2.49
CA ASP A 932 25.97 -25.31 -2.16
C ASP A 932 24.66 -25.05 -1.38
N SER A 933 24.69 -24.11 -0.44
CA SER A 933 23.52 -23.69 0.34
C SER A 933 23.58 -22.18 0.59
N ARG A 934 22.60 -21.45 0.06
CA ARG A 934 22.49 -20.01 0.16
C ARG A 934 21.24 -19.61 0.93
N VAL A 935 21.42 -18.92 2.05
CA VAL A 935 20.31 -18.44 2.88
C VAL A 935 19.64 -17.22 2.24
N VAL A 936 18.31 -17.23 2.20
CA VAL A 936 17.50 -16.15 1.63
C VAL A 936 16.82 -15.34 2.73
N SER A 937 16.11 -16.01 3.64
CA SER A 937 15.35 -15.35 4.70
C SER A 937 14.99 -16.32 5.81
N ARG A 938 14.78 -15.81 7.02
CA ARG A 938 14.21 -16.55 8.15
C ARG A 938 12.98 -15.84 8.66
N SER A 939 11.91 -16.58 8.91
CA SER A 939 10.65 -16.02 9.42
C SER A 939 10.12 -16.80 10.63
N ALA A 940 9.39 -16.10 11.49
CA ALA A 940 8.56 -16.65 12.54
C ALA A 940 7.23 -15.93 12.52
N THR A 941 6.13 -16.68 12.46
CA THR A 941 4.79 -16.12 12.32
C THR A 941 3.82 -16.81 13.25
N PHE A 942 2.90 -16.03 13.81
CA PHE A 942 1.74 -16.54 14.52
C PHE A 942 0.48 -15.83 14.01
N VAL A 943 -0.44 -16.60 13.42
CA VAL A 943 -1.80 -16.16 13.09
C VAL A 943 -2.74 -16.63 14.18
N PHE A 944 -3.57 -15.73 14.71
CA PHE A 944 -4.32 -15.99 15.94
C PHE A 944 -5.71 -15.39 15.96
N TYR A 945 -6.55 -15.91 16.85
CA TYR A 945 -7.80 -15.30 17.30
C TYR A 945 -7.83 -15.23 18.84
N MET A 946 -8.59 -14.29 19.37
CA MET A 946 -8.83 -14.08 20.81
C MET A 946 -10.34 -13.99 21.05
N GLY A 947 -10.87 -15.00 21.74
CA GLY A 947 -12.30 -15.20 21.94
C GLY A 947 -13.04 -15.33 20.60
N ASP A 948 -14.21 -14.69 20.53
CA ASP A 948 -15.02 -14.62 19.31
C ASP A 948 -14.90 -13.28 18.58
N ARG A 949 -14.03 -12.38 19.06
CA ARG A 949 -14.03 -10.97 18.67
C ARG A 949 -12.80 -10.53 17.91
N TYR A 950 -11.59 -10.90 18.35
CA TYR A 950 -10.37 -10.35 17.77
C TYR A 950 -9.57 -11.42 17.03
N PHE A 951 -8.87 -11.02 15.98
CA PHE A 951 -7.96 -11.90 15.26
C PHE A 951 -6.88 -11.10 14.53
N GLY A 952 -5.76 -11.73 14.21
CA GLY A 952 -4.62 -11.01 13.66
C GLY A 952 -3.42 -11.88 13.35
N THR A 953 -2.32 -11.21 13.06
CA THR A 953 -1.02 -11.83 12.77
C THR A 953 0.11 -11.06 13.43
N LEU A 954 1.11 -11.81 13.89
CA LEU A 954 2.40 -11.29 14.36
C LEU A 954 3.52 -12.04 13.64
N THR A 955 4.39 -11.29 12.97
CA THR A 955 5.49 -11.84 12.16
C THR A 955 6.81 -11.20 12.55
N ALA A 956 7.86 -12.00 12.63
CA ALA A 956 9.26 -11.59 12.70
C ALA A 956 9.99 -12.15 11.47
N VAL A 957 10.75 -11.32 10.77
CA VAL A 957 11.48 -11.68 9.55
C VAL A 957 12.89 -11.11 9.59
N VAL A 958 13.85 -11.90 9.12
CA VAL A 958 15.19 -11.44 8.75
C VAL A 958 15.42 -11.83 7.30
N GLU A 959 15.70 -10.84 6.46
CA GLU A 959 16.03 -11.03 5.04
C GLU A 959 17.55 -11.14 4.85
N GLY A 960 17.99 -11.73 3.74
CA GLY A 960 19.40 -11.81 3.35
C GLY A 960 20.22 -12.92 4.01
N GLU A 961 21.49 -13.02 3.63
CA GLU A 961 22.41 -14.06 4.10
C GLU A 961 22.61 -14.02 5.63
N GLN A 962 22.48 -12.84 6.25
CA GLN A 962 22.51 -12.66 7.70
C GLN A 962 21.47 -13.51 8.45
N ALA A 963 20.36 -13.88 7.79
CA ALA A 963 19.32 -14.71 8.38
C ALA A 963 19.87 -16.07 8.87
N GLY A 964 20.98 -16.55 8.30
CA GLY A 964 21.66 -17.76 8.73
C GLY A 964 22.24 -17.69 10.14
N ARG A 965 22.42 -16.49 10.72
CA ARG A 965 22.87 -16.28 12.10
C ARG A 965 21.74 -16.38 13.13
N PHE A 966 20.49 -16.38 12.67
CA PHE A 966 19.32 -16.40 13.53
C PHE A 966 18.77 -17.83 13.68
N GLY A 967 18.54 -18.25 14.92
CA GLY A 967 18.03 -19.59 15.26
C GLY A 967 16.60 -19.58 15.83
N PHE A 968 15.93 -18.42 15.84
CA PHE A 968 14.61 -18.29 16.47
C PHE A 968 13.55 -19.12 15.74
N THR A 969 12.48 -19.48 16.46
CA THR A 969 11.29 -20.13 15.90
C THR A 969 10.07 -19.26 16.15
N SER A 970 8.89 -19.72 15.73
CA SER A 970 7.59 -19.16 16.17
C SER A 970 7.38 -19.06 17.70
N SER A 971 8.24 -19.65 18.52
CA SER A 971 8.28 -19.36 19.96
C SER A 971 8.54 -17.86 20.24
N LEU A 972 9.28 -17.18 19.35
CA LEU A 972 9.56 -15.75 19.43
C LEU A 972 8.26 -14.93 19.33
N THR A 973 7.45 -15.17 18.30
CA THR A 973 6.19 -14.44 18.11
C THR A 973 5.17 -14.78 19.18
N ALA A 974 5.11 -16.04 19.65
CA ALA A 974 4.27 -16.41 20.79
C ALA A 974 4.67 -15.68 22.08
N GLN A 975 5.98 -15.57 22.36
CA GLN A 975 6.49 -14.86 23.52
C GLN A 975 6.24 -13.34 23.42
N MET A 976 6.45 -12.74 22.26
CA MET A 976 6.14 -11.33 22.01
C MET A 976 4.66 -11.04 22.28
N LEU A 977 3.76 -11.87 21.73
CA LEU A 977 2.32 -11.69 21.93
C LEU A 977 1.96 -11.81 23.42
N LYS A 978 2.56 -12.74 24.16
CA LYS A 978 2.35 -12.90 25.61
C LYS A 978 2.67 -11.61 26.38
N THR A 979 3.76 -10.94 26.03
CA THR A 979 4.20 -9.69 26.67
C THR A 979 3.33 -8.50 26.24
N LEU A 980 2.83 -8.51 25.00
CA LEU A 980 2.05 -7.42 24.42
C LEU A 980 0.58 -7.41 24.88
N LEU A 981 -0.06 -8.59 24.98
CA LEU A 981 -1.49 -8.71 25.26
C LEU A 981 -1.98 -7.98 26.51
N PRO A 982 -1.30 -8.06 27.68
CA PRO A 982 -1.73 -7.34 28.88
C PRO A 982 -1.78 -5.82 28.69
N GLN A 983 -0.89 -5.25 27.87
CA GLN A 983 -0.86 -3.81 27.58
C GLN A 983 -2.01 -3.39 26.65
N LEU A 984 -2.51 -4.31 25.82
CA LEU A 984 -3.64 -4.05 24.92
C LEU A 984 -4.99 -4.26 25.59
N GLN A 985 -5.05 -5.07 26.66
CA GLN A 985 -6.30 -5.44 27.32
C GLN A 985 -7.20 -4.25 27.69
N PRO A 986 -6.71 -3.13 28.28
CA PRO A 986 -7.57 -1.98 28.63
C PRO A 986 -8.23 -1.30 27.43
N HIS A 987 -7.67 -1.48 26.22
CA HIS A 987 -8.16 -0.86 25.00
C HIS A 987 -9.01 -1.80 24.14
N LEU A 988 -8.83 -3.12 24.27
CA LEU A 988 -9.58 -4.14 23.52
C LEU A 988 -10.78 -4.68 24.31
N TYR A 989 -10.65 -4.75 25.64
CA TYR A 989 -11.70 -5.19 26.56
C TYR A 989 -11.87 -4.13 27.66
N PRO A 990 -12.36 -2.92 27.32
CA PRO A 990 -12.58 -1.89 28.32
C PRO A 990 -13.60 -2.37 29.35
N GLU A 991 -13.36 -2.05 30.62
CA GLU A 991 -14.36 -2.27 31.67
C GLU A 991 -15.62 -1.45 31.35
N PRO A 992 -16.83 -1.99 31.60
CA PRO A 992 -18.05 -1.19 31.52
C PRO A 992 -17.88 0.04 32.43
N PRO A 993 -18.30 1.25 31.99
CA PRO A 993 -18.22 2.41 32.85
C PRO A 993 -18.96 2.12 34.15
N THR A 994 -18.28 2.30 35.28
CA THR A 994 -18.89 2.19 36.60
C THR A 994 -20.09 3.15 36.61
N PRO A 995 -21.32 2.68 36.88
CA PRO A 995 -22.46 3.58 36.99
C PRO A 995 -22.12 4.67 38.00
N PRO A 996 -22.46 5.94 37.73
CA PRO A 996 -22.09 7.04 38.60
C PRO A 996 -22.56 6.73 40.02
N SER A 997 -21.62 6.65 40.96
CA SER A 997 -21.90 6.41 42.36
C SER A 997 -22.90 7.46 42.83
N ALA A 998 -24.12 7.03 43.12
CA ALA A 998 -25.16 7.85 43.72
C ALA A 998 -24.81 8.10 45.20
N SER A 999 -23.80 8.92 45.47
CA SER A 999 -23.57 9.48 46.80
C SER A 999 -22.61 10.67 46.74
N ALA A 1000 -23.06 11.78 46.16
CA ALA A 1000 -22.59 13.10 46.57
C ALA A 1000 -23.60 13.66 47.58
N LYS A 1001 -23.38 13.38 48.86
CA LYS A 1001 -23.84 14.29 49.93
C LYS A 1001 -22.64 15.18 50.28
N PRO A 1002 -22.81 16.51 50.30
CA PRO A 1002 -21.74 17.43 50.66
C PRO A 1002 -21.58 17.44 52.18
N THR A 1003 -20.35 17.33 52.68
CA THR A 1003 -20.05 17.59 54.10
C THR A 1003 -18.75 18.41 54.18
N PRO A 1004 -18.63 19.33 55.16
CA PRO A 1004 -17.72 20.47 55.11
C PRO A 1004 -16.30 20.18 55.61
N GLU A 1005 -15.42 21.16 55.37
CA GLU A 1005 -14.03 21.34 55.83
C GLU A 1005 -13.92 21.59 57.37
N PRO A 1006 -12.72 21.64 57.99
CA PRO A 1006 -12.08 20.51 58.68
C PRO A 1006 -11.85 20.75 60.20
N ALA A 1007 -11.63 19.67 60.97
CA ALA A 1007 -11.12 19.75 62.35
C ALA A 1007 -9.98 18.74 62.59
N ALA A 1008 -9.08 19.14 63.48
CA ALA A 1008 -7.71 18.67 63.67
C ALA A 1008 -7.54 17.23 64.20
N ALA A 1009 -6.37 16.66 63.91
CA ALA A 1009 -5.89 15.34 64.29
C ALA A 1009 -5.35 15.24 65.73
N PRO A 1010 -5.35 14.03 66.33
CA PRO A 1010 -4.34 13.60 67.28
C PRO A 1010 -3.41 12.51 66.69
N ALA A 1011 -2.21 12.46 67.27
CA ALA A 1011 -1.01 11.71 66.87
C ALA A 1011 -1.03 10.22 67.32
N PRO A 1012 0.00 9.40 66.97
CA PRO A 1012 -0.13 7.99 66.57
C PRO A 1012 0.08 6.95 67.69
N VAL A 1013 -0.38 5.72 67.43
CA VAL A 1013 -0.05 4.50 68.21
C VAL A 1013 0.70 3.52 67.29
N PRO A 1014 1.78 2.86 67.74
CA PRO A 1014 2.70 2.12 66.87
C PRO A 1014 2.21 0.71 66.51
N ALA A 1015 2.62 0.26 65.32
CA ALA A 1015 2.27 -1.00 64.69
C ALA A 1015 2.89 -2.24 65.36
N PRO A 1016 2.21 -3.40 65.35
CA PRO A 1016 2.85 -4.69 65.55
C PRO A 1016 3.44 -5.24 64.25
N THR A 1017 4.64 -5.77 64.38
CA THR A 1017 5.52 -6.39 63.37
C THR A 1017 4.85 -7.53 62.59
N PRO A 1018 4.89 -7.55 61.24
CA PRO A 1018 4.54 -8.74 60.47
C PRO A 1018 5.73 -9.72 60.39
N ALA A 1019 5.40 -10.99 60.57
CA ALA A 1019 6.31 -12.12 60.47
C ALA A 1019 6.90 -12.30 59.05
N ARG A 1020 8.11 -12.86 59.02
CA ARG A 1020 8.90 -13.21 57.82
C ARG A 1020 8.09 -13.95 56.75
N PRO A 1021 8.17 -13.55 55.46
CA PRO A 1021 7.69 -14.37 54.36
C PRO A 1021 8.52 -15.64 54.23
N ARG A 1022 7.84 -16.80 54.12
CA ARG A 1022 8.44 -18.06 53.69
C ARG A 1022 9.03 -17.91 52.29
N ALA A 1023 10.20 -18.49 52.09
CA ALA A 1023 10.90 -18.54 50.82
C ALA A 1023 10.00 -19.07 49.69
N PRO A 1024 10.06 -18.48 48.48
CA PRO A 1024 9.38 -19.05 47.32
C PRO A 1024 9.98 -20.41 47.00
N VAL A 1025 9.10 -21.40 46.91
CA VAL A 1025 9.39 -22.73 46.39
C VAL A 1025 9.98 -22.56 44.99
N LYS A 1026 11.18 -23.10 44.81
CA LYS A 1026 11.89 -23.20 43.55
C LYS A 1026 11.05 -24.08 42.62
N GLU A 1027 10.33 -23.48 41.67
CA GLU A 1027 9.74 -24.24 40.58
C GLU A 1027 10.88 -24.95 39.82
N THR A 1028 10.86 -26.26 39.89
CA THR A 1028 11.67 -27.16 39.07
C THR A 1028 11.41 -26.87 37.59
N PRO A 1029 12.44 -26.84 36.73
CA PRO A 1029 12.23 -26.74 35.29
C PRO A 1029 11.41 -27.95 34.83
N ASP A 1030 10.27 -27.67 34.20
CA ASP A 1030 9.45 -28.67 33.53
C ASP A 1030 10.33 -29.52 32.59
N GLY A 1031 10.40 -30.80 32.91
CA GLY A 1031 11.11 -31.81 32.15
C GLY A 1031 10.40 -32.15 30.85
N SER A 1032 10.53 -31.29 29.85
CA SER A 1032 10.36 -31.67 28.44
C SER A 1032 11.64 -31.33 27.66
N THR A 1033 12.73 -31.96 28.07
CA THR A 1033 14.03 -31.87 27.41
C THR A 1033 14.08 -32.89 26.26
N SER A 1034 13.89 -32.41 25.03
CA SER A 1034 14.30 -33.14 23.82
C SER A 1034 15.66 -32.61 23.39
N GLN A 1035 16.73 -33.33 23.74
CA GLN A 1035 18.05 -33.17 23.14
C GLN A 1035 18.02 -33.69 21.70
N ALA A 1036 18.43 -32.86 20.73
CA ALA A 1036 18.94 -33.30 19.43
C ALA A 1036 19.51 -32.08 18.68
N ASP A 1037 20.83 -31.87 18.79
CA ASP A 1037 21.59 -31.27 17.71
C ASP A 1037 21.79 -32.35 16.62
N PRO A 1038 21.73 -32.02 15.32
CA PRO A 1038 22.06 -32.98 14.28
C PRO A 1038 23.57 -33.23 14.27
N THR A 1039 23.99 -34.43 14.65
CA THR A 1039 25.34 -34.95 14.42
C THR A 1039 25.61 -35.12 12.93
N VAL A 1040 26.71 -34.54 12.45
CA VAL A 1040 27.31 -34.81 11.14
C VAL A 1040 27.76 -36.28 11.11
N LYS A 1041 27.11 -37.12 10.32
CA LYS A 1041 27.56 -38.49 10.04
C LYS A 1041 28.08 -38.61 8.61
N GLN A 1042 29.34 -39.06 8.48
CA GLN A 1042 29.93 -39.54 7.24
C GLN A 1042 29.25 -40.85 6.80
N PRO A 1043 28.95 -41.05 5.50
CA PRO A 1043 28.42 -42.32 5.02
C PRO A 1043 29.52 -43.34 4.70
N VAL A 1044 29.25 -44.58 5.10
CA VAL A 1044 30.03 -45.80 4.78
C VAL A 1044 29.50 -46.38 3.47
N ASN A 1045 30.42 -46.74 2.57
CA ASN A 1045 30.16 -47.39 1.28
C ASN A 1045 29.75 -48.86 1.46
N GLN A 1046 28.63 -49.29 0.86
CA GLN A 1046 28.44 -50.63 0.28
C GLN A 1046 27.47 -50.53 -0.92
N GLY A 1047 27.85 -51.15 -2.05
CA GLY A 1047 27.25 -50.93 -3.37
C GLY A 1047 26.37 -52.07 -3.93
N GLY A 1048 25.83 -51.83 -5.14
CA GLY A 1048 25.30 -52.86 -6.06
C GLY A 1048 24.09 -52.46 -6.94
N PHE A 1049 24.34 -52.07 -8.21
CA PHE A 1049 23.50 -52.13 -9.45
C PHE A 1049 22.21 -51.27 -9.64
N PRO A 1050 21.74 -51.03 -10.90
CA PRO A 1050 22.41 -50.61 -12.14
C PRO A 1050 22.00 -49.19 -12.59
N GLU A 1051 22.85 -48.61 -13.45
CA GLU A 1051 22.76 -47.29 -14.08
C GLU A 1051 21.67 -47.22 -15.16
N ASP A 1052 20.86 -46.15 -15.15
CA ASP A 1052 20.36 -45.50 -16.37
C ASP A 1052 19.73 -44.12 -16.02
N LEU A 1053 20.23 -43.09 -16.72
CA LEU A 1053 19.87 -41.65 -16.73
C LEU A 1053 20.58 -40.75 -15.68
N GLU A 1054 21.46 -39.90 -16.20
CA GLU A 1054 22.22 -38.89 -15.45
C GLU A 1054 21.34 -37.74 -14.89
N PRO A 1055 21.62 -37.24 -13.67
CA PRO A 1055 20.98 -36.05 -13.12
C PRO A 1055 21.78 -34.74 -13.36
N ASN A 1056 21.03 -33.69 -13.74
CA ASN A 1056 21.19 -32.22 -13.58
C ASN A 1056 22.59 -31.57 -13.47
N VAL A 1057 22.86 -30.64 -14.39
CA VAL A 1057 24.03 -29.74 -14.43
C VAL A 1057 23.78 -28.41 -13.68
N VAL A 1058 24.69 -28.10 -12.75
CA VAL A 1058 24.88 -26.90 -11.92
C VAL A 1058 25.02 -25.61 -12.74
N LEU A 1059 24.53 -24.48 -12.23
CA LEU A 1059 24.68 -23.12 -12.81
C LEU A 1059 25.82 -22.35 -12.12
N PRO A 1060 26.67 -21.57 -12.83
CA PRO A 1060 27.44 -20.49 -12.22
C PRO A 1060 26.59 -19.21 -12.09
N VAL A 1061 26.73 -18.51 -10.96
CA VAL A 1061 26.07 -17.23 -10.67
C VAL A 1061 26.73 -16.10 -11.50
N PRO A 1062 25.97 -15.19 -12.14
CA PRO A 1062 26.54 -14.07 -12.88
C PRO A 1062 27.17 -13.05 -11.92
N VAL A 1063 28.42 -12.65 -12.20
CA VAL A 1063 29.08 -11.51 -11.56
C VAL A 1063 28.45 -10.22 -12.11
N THR A 1064 27.91 -9.38 -11.22
CA THR A 1064 27.40 -8.04 -11.55
C THR A 1064 28.54 -7.17 -12.10
N PRO A 1065 28.45 -6.61 -13.33
CA PRO A 1065 29.42 -5.64 -13.79
C PRO A 1065 29.21 -4.28 -13.08
N PRO A 1066 30.27 -3.49 -12.85
CA PRO A 1066 30.14 -2.15 -12.30
C PRO A 1066 29.39 -1.23 -13.29
N ALA A 1067 28.59 -0.32 -12.74
CA ALA A 1067 27.72 0.58 -13.49
C ALA A 1067 28.48 1.39 -14.55
N SER A 1068 28.08 1.26 -15.82
CA SER A 1068 28.55 2.10 -16.91
C SER A 1068 27.93 3.51 -16.81
N ARG A 1069 28.78 4.52 -16.97
CA ARG A 1069 28.38 5.94 -17.10
C ARG A 1069 27.43 6.11 -18.29
N ALA A 1070 26.37 6.88 -18.09
CA ALA A 1070 25.42 7.26 -19.12
C ALA A 1070 26.10 8.04 -20.28
N PRO A 1071 25.76 7.76 -21.55
CA PRO A 1071 26.23 8.56 -22.67
C PRO A 1071 25.51 9.90 -22.76
N ALA A 1072 26.25 10.95 -23.09
CA ALA A 1072 25.75 12.30 -23.29
C ALA A 1072 24.82 12.40 -24.50
N VAL A 1073 23.70 13.11 -24.32
CA VAL A 1073 22.76 13.47 -25.38
C VAL A 1073 23.37 14.58 -26.24
N PRO A 1074 23.37 14.50 -27.58
CA PRO A 1074 23.65 15.64 -28.44
C PRO A 1074 22.37 16.44 -28.69
N SER A 1075 22.42 17.75 -28.43
CA SER A 1075 21.37 18.72 -28.76
C SER A 1075 21.27 18.99 -30.27
N PRO A 1076 20.08 19.40 -30.72
CA PRO A 1076 19.91 20.79 -31.16
C PRO A 1076 19.18 21.65 -30.11
#